data_AF-A0A9E5PJB9-F1
#
_entry.id   AF-A0A9E5PJB9-F1
#
_cell.length_a   1.000
_cell.length_b   1.000
_cell.length_c   1.000
_cell.angle_alpha   90.00
_cell.angle_beta   90.00
_cell.angle_gamma   90.00
#
_symmetry.space_group_name_H-M   'P 1'
#
loop_
_entity.id
_entity.type
_entity.pdbx_description
1 polymer ?
#
loop_
_entity_poly.entity_id
_entity_poly.type
_entity_poly.pdbx_seq_one_letter_code
_entity_poly.pdbx_strand_id
1 'polypeptide(L)'
;MPVYARAESLLSAGRLKEARALLESALRAQRDDPRALTLLGRVHLAWPVIGRLKAWRLFEQAARLDPSTPEPRYWQAQVGLHLGGADGERMIRDALYHSWELDPAYRDTWDIWQQIYRNKGHIRRAVSILSRHAGNAKADLRRAHLLIELGENDAAEAILADLIAAGRDDASVWALRAQGALEAGDTAVGLAHYERALARSGDDPLRLLWKQVEPIASPEEDSVYAATPSSEREGFFQAFWARREPDLTTAPNERIVEHFTRLRRARHLYRLLHPQSIFHRSPERRTLVAVMAPRVLKAVREFSHPLAGPVPGRSRFEDEIQAAGLGVDVRDVPEPDSLTRYRRLGFDGRGLLYLRFGEPRHRLVDIGNVEVWEYVVHGQPVAITLARASIAARFGETGALSGGDVVIFPTSKVELHNSAVMLERDETSIEAELEVRAWVAAFRGERPGEHLVYMRATPDSGVAAAWDASWTELARDRGTGPHIFRLAAGEYHLGLDVRSGDRLGRLRGEYSVPSLWTSQLAVSSILAGVTADTAFGRDDIAAAMPGDLRLPAGSPLALYAEIYDLPANADGMATYEVRYAFEPVGRGRAVALSFVRQVRAAPSVAERIVVQPGDVPPGRYRIVVTVRDRIIGREVQSTLLNFELR
;
A
#
# COMPACT_ATOMS: atom_id res chain seq x y z
N MET A 1 -41.31 -26.38 22.87
CA MET A 1 -39.91 -26.34 22.40
C MET A 1 -39.02 -27.10 23.37
N PRO A 2 -38.03 -27.88 22.90
CA PRO A 2 -37.01 -28.51 23.75
C PRO A 2 -36.33 -27.45 24.65
N VAL A 3 -36.02 -27.81 25.90
CA VAL A 3 -35.46 -26.89 26.91
C VAL A 3 -34.24 -26.11 26.39
N TYR A 4 -33.31 -26.79 25.71
CA TYR A 4 -32.10 -26.15 25.17
C TYR A 4 -32.40 -25.18 24.02
N ALA A 5 -33.30 -25.54 23.10
CA ALA A 5 -33.69 -24.65 21.99
C ALA A 5 -34.38 -23.38 22.51
N ARG A 6 -35.19 -23.51 23.58
CA ARG A 6 -35.78 -22.37 24.27
C ARG A 6 -34.71 -21.52 24.98
N ALA A 7 -33.74 -22.13 25.64
CA ALA A 7 -32.65 -21.42 26.29
C ALA A 7 -31.79 -20.64 25.28
N GLU A 8 -31.47 -21.22 24.13
CA GLU A 8 -30.77 -20.53 23.05
C GLU A 8 -31.57 -19.37 22.48
N SER A 9 -32.87 -19.56 22.24
CA SER A 9 -33.76 -18.47 21.79
C SER A 9 -33.79 -17.32 22.80
N LEU A 10 -33.88 -17.61 24.10
CA LEU A 10 -33.85 -16.58 25.16
C LEU A 10 -32.50 -15.87 25.22
N LEU A 11 -31.40 -16.59 25.06
CA LEU A 11 -30.05 -16.01 25.02
C LEU A 11 -29.89 -15.08 23.81
N SER A 12 -30.27 -15.52 22.61
CA SER A 12 -30.22 -14.70 21.39
C SER A 12 -31.11 -13.46 21.46
N ALA A 13 -32.23 -13.54 22.20
CA ALA A 13 -33.11 -12.41 22.45
C ALA A 13 -32.64 -11.48 23.60
N GLY A 14 -31.46 -11.74 24.20
CA GLY A 14 -30.95 -10.95 25.32
C GLY A 14 -31.72 -11.12 26.64
N ARG A 15 -32.63 -12.10 26.74
CA ARG A 15 -33.46 -12.40 27.92
C ARG A 15 -32.68 -13.23 28.94
N LEU A 16 -31.55 -12.70 29.41
CA LEU A 16 -30.55 -13.43 30.20
C LEU A 16 -31.10 -13.99 31.52
N LYS A 17 -31.98 -13.25 32.21
CA LYS A 17 -32.58 -13.70 33.48
C LYS A 17 -33.44 -14.96 33.29
N GLU A 18 -34.21 -15.00 32.22
CA GLU A 18 -35.10 -16.13 31.92
C GLU A 18 -34.33 -17.33 31.40
N ALA A 19 -33.33 -17.11 30.54
CA ALA A 19 -32.42 -18.16 30.09
C ALA A 19 -31.70 -18.80 31.29
N ARG A 20 -31.20 -17.98 32.23
CA ARG A 20 -30.57 -18.44 33.47
C ARG A 20 -31.51 -19.28 34.32
N ALA A 21 -32.72 -18.78 34.61
CA ALA A 21 -33.67 -19.49 35.46
C ALA A 21 -34.06 -20.86 34.86
N LEU A 22 -34.26 -20.91 33.54
CA LEU A 22 -34.56 -22.13 32.80
C LEU A 22 -33.42 -23.16 32.92
N LEU A 23 -32.16 -22.72 32.73
CA LEU A 23 -30.99 -23.60 32.80
C LEU A 23 -30.63 -24.02 34.22
N GLU A 24 -30.81 -23.15 35.21
CA GLU A 24 -30.68 -23.52 36.63
C GLU A 24 -31.76 -24.52 37.07
N SER A 25 -32.96 -24.47 36.49
CA SER A 25 -33.98 -25.49 36.69
C SER A 25 -33.59 -26.82 36.04
N ALA A 26 -33.05 -26.80 34.83
CA ALA A 26 -32.56 -28.00 34.15
C ALA A 26 -31.42 -28.66 34.94
N LEU A 27 -30.46 -27.89 35.44
CA LEU A 27 -29.35 -28.40 36.25
C LEU A 27 -29.77 -28.88 37.65
N ARG A 28 -30.93 -28.43 38.16
CA ARG A 28 -31.51 -29.03 39.37
C ARG A 28 -32.05 -30.44 39.11
N ALA A 29 -32.59 -30.69 37.93
CA ALA A 29 -33.06 -32.02 37.53
C ALA A 29 -31.90 -32.95 37.14
N GLN A 30 -30.88 -32.42 36.46
CA GLN A 30 -29.68 -33.18 36.07
C GLN A 30 -28.42 -32.33 36.29
N ARG A 31 -27.75 -32.58 37.42
CA ARG A 31 -26.65 -31.74 37.92
C ARG A 31 -25.42 -31.69 37.01
N ASP A 32 -25.17 -32.79 36.29
CA ASP A 32 -23.98 -33.01 35.47
C ASP A 32 -24.30 -33.05 33.96
N ASP A 33 -25.27 -32.25 33.51
CA ASP A 33 -25.56 -32.08 32.08
C ASP A 33 -24.56 -31.07 31.44
N PRO A 34 -23.61 -31.53 30.59
CA PRO A 34 -22.60 -30.67 29.98
C PRO A 34 -23.21 -29.62 29.03
N ARG A 35 -24.36 -29.92 28.41
CA ARG A 35 -25.04 -28.99 27.49
C ARG A 35 -25.71 -27.86 28.25
N ALA A 36 -26.42 -28.17 29.34
CA ALA A 36 -26.98 -27.15 30.22
C ALA A 36 -25.91 -26.28 30.88
N LEU A 37 -24.79 -26.87 31.33
CA LEU A 37 -23.65 -26.13 31.88
C LEU A 37 -23.04 -25.17 30.85
N THR A 38 -22.85 -25.62 29.61
CA THR A 38 -22.32 -24.79 28.51
C THR A 38 -23.27 -23.63 28.20
N LEU A 39 -24.56 -23.89 28.07
CA LEU A 39 -25.54 -22.82 27.83
C LEU A 39 -25.61 -21.83 29.00
N LEU A 40 -25.54 -22.30 30.25
CA LEU A 40 -25.55 -21.42 31.42
C LEU A 40 -24.26 -20.58 31.49
N GLY A 41 -23.13 -21.16 31.12
CA GLY A 41 -21.87 -20.45 30.97
C GLY A 41 -21.98 -19.31 29.94
N ARG A 42 -22.59 -19.56 28.78
CA ARG A 42 -22.84 -18.53 27.75
C ARG A 42 -23.73 -17.40 28.29
N VAL A 43 -24.76 -17.72 29.06
CA VAL A 43 -25.61 -16.71 29.72
C VAL A 43 -24.81 -15.84 30.70
N HIS A 44 -23.93 -16.44 31.49
CA HIS A 44 -23.06 -15.69 32.40
C HIS A 44 -22.00 -14.85 31.68
N LEU A 45 -21.51 -15.30 30.53
CA LEU A 45 -20.56 -14.53 29.71
C LEU A 45 -21.23 -13.32 29.07
N ALA A 46 -22.46 -13.47 28.58
CA ALA A 46 -23.26 -12.38 28.01
C ALA A 46 -23.71 -11.35 29.07
N TRP A 47 -23.54 -11.64 30.37
CA TRP A 47 -23.97 -10.75 31.44
C TRP A 47 -23.02 -9.53 31.54
N PRO A 48 -23.53 -8.28 31.52
CA PRO A 48 -22.67 -7.10 31.33
C PRO A 48 -21.61 -6.86 32.41
N VAL A 49 -21.96 -7.09 33.68
CA VAL A 49 -21.12 -6.64 34.83
C VAL A 49 -20.37 -7.79 35.49
N ILE A 50 -21.06 -8.90 35.79
CA ILE A 50 -20.55 -10.03 36.57
C ILE A 50 -20.79 -11.34 35.83
N GLY A 51 -19.85 -12.28 35.89
CA GLY A 51 -20.12 -13.63 35.38
C GLY A 51 -18.96 -14.31 34.67
N ARG A 52 -17.93 -13.59 34.22
CA ARG A 52 -16.83 -14.15 33.39
C ARG A 52 -16.10 -15.33 34.05
N LEU A 53 -15.70 -15.20 35.33
CA LEU A 53 -15.08 -16.29 36.08
C LEU A 53 -16.07 -17.44 36.35
N LYS A 54 -17.36 -17.12 36.54
CA LYS A 54 -18.40 -18.15 36.71
C LYS A 54 -18.63 -18.91 35.41
N ALA A 55 -18.67 -18.22 34.28
CA ALA A 55 -18.77 -18.78 32.94
C ALA A 55 -17.59 -19.71 32.67
N TRP A 56 -16.35 -19.26 32.94
CA TRP A 56 -15.16 -20.10 32.83
C TRP A 56 -15.29 -21.42 33.60
N ARG A 57 -15.69 -21.37 34.88
CA ARG A 57 -15.86 -22.56 35.72
C ARG A 57 -16.95 -23.50 35.18
N LEU A 58 -18.04 -22.95 34.66
CA LEU A 58 -19.12 -23.75 34.05
C LEU A 58 -18.63 -24.45 32.77
N PHE A 59 -17.89 -23.75 31.92
CA PHE A 59 -17.29 -24.35 30.72
C PHE A 59 -16.22 -25.38 31.07
N GLU A 60 -15.41 -25.13 32.11
CA GLU A 60 -14.43 -26.10 32.60
C GLU A 60 -15.10 -27.36 33.12
N GLN A 61 -16.18 -27.24 33.88
CA GLN A 61 -16.96 -28.38 34.35
C GLN A 61 -17.59 -29.14 33.17
N ALA A 62 -18.19 -28.43 32.21
CA ALA A 62 -18.76 -29.05 31.00
C ALA A 62 -17.70 -29.81 30.19
N ALA A 63 -16.49 -29.24 30.02
CA ALA A 63 -15.38 -29.89 29.33
C ALA A 63 -14.86 -31.15 30.06
N ARG A 64 -14.96 -31.21 31.39
CA ARG A 64 -14.59 -32.40 32.16
C ARG A 64 -15.63 -33.50 32.04
N LEU A 65 -16.92 -33.13 31.99
CA LEU A 65 -18.04 -34.07 31.87
C LEU A 65 -18.20 -34.62 30.45
N ASP A 66 -17.87 -33.83 29.44
CA ASP A 66 -17.80 -34.26 28.04
C ASP A 66 -16.49 -33.80 27.40
N PRO A 67 -15.40 -34.58 27.56
CA PRO A 67 -14.09 -34.26 26.98
C PRO A 67 -14.01 -34.38 25.46
N SER A 68 -15.02 -35.00 24.83
CA SER A 68 -15.03 -35.25 23.38
C SER A 68 -15.50 -34.04 22.57
N THR A 69 -16.16 -33.09 23.23
CA THR A 69 -16.76 -31.93 22.58
C THR A 69 -15.83 -30.70 22.67
N PRO A 70 -15.48 -30.05 21.55
CA PRO A 70 -14.65 -28.84 21.55
C PRO A 70 -15.42 -27.59 22.02
N GLU A 71 -16.75 -27.61 22.03
CA GLU A 71 -17.59 -26.43 22.32
C GLU A 71 -17.30 -25.75 23.67
N PRO A 72 -17.22 -26.46 24.82
CA PRO A 72 -16.87 -25.82 26.09
C PRO A 72 -15.50 -25.14 26.05
N ARG A 73 -14.50 -25.74 25.38
CA ARG A 73 -13.16 -25.15 25.21
C ARG A 73 -13.21 -23.91 24.34
N TYR A 74 -13.96 -23.93 23.25
CA TYR A 74 -14.18 -22.73 22.45
C TYR A 74 -14.75 -21.56 23.28
N TRP A 75 -15.75 -21.82 24.12
CA TRP A 75 -16.32 -20.78 24.98
C TRP A 75 -15.37 -20.34 26.10
N GLN A 76 -14.45 -21.20 26.56
CA GLN A 76 -13.32 -20.79 27.40
C GLN A 76 -12.43 -19.75 26.70
N ALA A 77 -12.13 -19.94 25.41
CA ALA A 77 -11.40 -18.95 24.64
C ALA A 77 -12.17 -17.61 24.54
N GLN A 78 -13.48 -17.65 24.35
CA GLN A 78 -14.34 -16.45 24.35
C GLN A 78 -14.32 -15.70 25.70
N VAL A 79 -14.24 -16.41 26.83
CA VAL A 79 -14.03 -15.77 28.14
C VAL A 79 -12.68 -15.05 28.18
N GLY A 80 -11.61 -15.69 27.68
CA GLY A 80 -10.29 -15.06 27.61
C GLY A 80 -10.27 -13.84 26.70
N LEU A 81 -10.97 -13.87 25.56
CA LEU A 81 -11.20 -12.70 24.71
C LEU A 81 -11.96 -11.62 25.45
N HIS A 82 -12.91 -11.92 26.34
CA HIS A 82 -13.57 -10.88 27.11
C HIS A 82 -12.64 -10.27 28.16
N LEU A 83 -11.86 -11.08 28.87
CA LEU A 83 -10.96 -10.63 29.93
C LEU A 83 -9.78 -9.81 29.39
N GLY A 84 -9.26 -10.18 28.22
CA GLY A 84 -8.12 -9.53 27.60
C GLY A 84 -6.83 -9.66 28.43
N GLY A 85 -5.82 -8.86 28.07
CA GLY A 85 -4.51 -8.87 28.71
C GLY A 85 -3.78 -10.23 28.67
N ALA A 86 -2.70 -10.35 29.43
CA ALA A 86 -1.85 -11.54 29.42
C ALA A 86 -2.56 -12.80 29.97
N ASP A 87 -3.41 -12.64 30.99
CA ASP A 87 -4.17 -13.75 31.57
C ASP A 87 -5.25 -14.25 30.59
N GLY A 88 -5.98 -13.34 29.94
CA GLY A 88 -6.94 -13.69 28.91
C GLY A 88 -6.28 -14.40 27.73
N GLU A 89 -5.12 -13.93 27.26
CA GLU A 89 -4.36 -14.58 26.19
C GLU A 89 -3.87 -15.98 26.56
N ARG A 90 -3.45 -16.22 27.81
CA ARG A 90 -3.13 -17.57 28.31
C ARG A 90 -4.36 -18.47 28.24
N MET A 91 -5.51 -17.99 28.74
CA MET A 91 -6.77 -18.73 28.73
C MET A 91 -7.23 -19.07 27.31
N ILE A 92 -7.14 -18.11 26.38
CA ILE A 92 -7.43 -18.33 24.96
C ILE A 92 -6.55 -19.45 24.44
N ARG A 93 -5.24 -19.32 24.58
CA ARG A 93 -4.26 -20.25 24.00
C ARG A 93 -4.45 -21.69 24.51
N ASP A 94 -4.61 -21.87 25.81
CA ASP A 94 -4.82 -23.20 26.39
C ASP A 94 -6.13 -23.84 25.90
N ALA A 95 -7.19 -23.03 25.79
CA ALA A 95 -8.47 -23.45 25.23
C ALA A 95 -8.40 -23.82 23.75
N LEU A 96 -7.67 -23.04 22.93
CA LEU A 96 -7.48 -23.32 21.51
C LEU A 96 -6.70 -24.62 21.29
N TYR A 97 -5.64 -24.86 22.07
CA TYR A 97 -4.89 -26.12 22.01
C TYR A 97 -5.79 -27.34 22.22
N HIS A 98 -6.60 -27.33 23.28
CA HIS A 98 -7.53 -28.43 23.54
C HIS A 98 -8.63 -28.54 22.48
N SER A 99 -9.12 -27.41 21.94
CA SER A 99 -10.09 -27.44 20.85
C SER A 99 -9.51 -28.11 19.61
N TRP A 100 -8.26 -27.82 19.26
CA TRP A 100 -7.60 -28.38 18.08
C TRP A 100 -7.16 -29.82 18.23
N GLU A 101 -6.94 -30.31 19.46
CA GLU A 101 -6.73 -31.75 19.70
C GLU A 101 -7.96 -32.59 19.29
N LEU A 102 -9.15 -31.99 19.29
CA LEU A 102 -10.41 -32.64 18.95
C LEU A 102 -10.81 -32.36 17.50
N ASP A 103 -10.91 -31.08 17.16
CA ASP A 103 -11.27 -30.61 15.81
C ASP A 103 -10.37 -29.42 15.42
N PRO A 104 -9.37 -29.64 14.55
CA PRO A 104 -8.46 -28.61 14.12
C PRO A 104 -9.12 -27.53 13.26
N ALA A 105 -10.38 -27.70 12.84
CA ALA A 105 -11.15 -26.76 12.04
C ALA A 105 -12.37 -26.18 12.77
N TYR A 106 -12.47 -26.34 14.10
CA TYR A 106 -13.64 -25.91 14.86
C TYR A 106 -13.84 -24.40 14.81
N ARG A 107 -14.98 -23.96 14.23
CA ARG A 107 -15.41 -22.55 14.13
C ARG A 107 -14.28 -21.62 13.66
N ASP A 108 -14.17 -20.44 14.28
CA ASP A 108 -13.22 -19.35 14.04
C ASP A 108 -11.96 -19.43 14.93
N THR A 109 -11.67 -20.60 15.51
CA THR A 109 -10.53 -20.78 16.44
C THR A 109 -9.18 -20.34 15.87
N TRP A 110 -8.98 -20.47 14.56
CA TRP A 110 -7.78 -20.01 13.87
C TRP A 110 -7.70 -18.48 13.71
N ASP A 111 -8.84 -17.82 13.57
CA ASP A 111 -8.87 -16.36 13.54
C ASP A 111 -8.63 -15.78 14.94
N ILE A 112 -9.13 -16.45 15.98
CA ILE A 112 -8.79 -16.12 17.37
C ILE A 112 -7.28 -16.30 17.62
N TRP A 113 -6.68 -17.38 17.12
CA TRP A 113 -5.23 -17.62 17.23
C TRP A 113 -4.38 -16.50 16.61
N GLN A 114 -4.79 -15.98 15.45
CA GLN A 114 -4.10 -14.88 14.78
C GLN A 114 -4.16 -13.57 15.58
N GLN A 115 -5.09 -13.44 16.53
CA GLN A 115 -5.32 -12.23 17.32
C GLN A 115 -4.63 -12.22 18.69
N ILE A 116 -3.80 -13.22 19.01
CA ILE A 116 -3.09 -13.30 20.30
C ILE A 116 -1.59 -13.29 20.12
N TYR A 117 -0.86 -12.95 21.19
CA TYR A 117 0.59 -13.02 21.17
C TYR A 117 1.11 -14.47 21.09
N ARG A 118 2.07 -14.69 20.20
CA ARG A 118 2.66 -16.00 19.90
C ARG A 118 4.18 -15.91 19.91
N ASN A 119 4.81 -16.69 20.80
CA ASN A 119 6.25 -16.92 20.77
C ASN A 119 6.56 -18.26 20.08
N LYS A 120 7.84 -18.52 19.80
CA LYS A 120 8.26 -19.77 19.13
C LYS A 120 7.79 -21.03 19.85
N GLY A 121 7.75 -21.02 21.20
CA GLY A 121 7.25 -22.14 21.98
C GLY A 121 5.75 -22.38 21.79
N HIS A 122 4.95 -21.31 21.73
CA HIS A 122 3.52 -21.41 21.43
C HIS A 122 3.29 -21.98 20.02
N ILE A 123 4.04 -21.49 19.04
CA ILE A 123 3.92 -21.94 17.65
C ILE A 123 4.32 -23.42 17.52
N ARG A 124 5.44 -23.85 18.12
CA ARG A 124 5.86 -25.26 18.13
C ARG A 124 4.83 -26.19 18.78
N ARG A 125 4.21 -25.75 19.89
CA ARG A 125 3.14 -26.51 20.52
C ARG A 125 1.92 -26.66 19.61
N ALA A 126 1.51 -25.59 18.93
CA ALA A 126 0.44 -25.66 17.94
C ALA A 126 0.78 -26.59 16.77
N VAL A 127 2.00 -26.52 16.23
CA VAL A 127 2.49 -27.45 15.18
C VAL A 127 2.39 -28.90 15.65
N SER A 128 2.83 -29.19 16.89
CA SER A 128 2.76 -30.55 17.46
C SER A 128 1.33 -31.05 17.70
N ILE A 129 0.36 -30.16 17.94
CA ILE A 129 -1.04 -30.55 18.08
C ILE A 129 -1.63 -30.84 16.69
N LEU A 130 -1.42 -29.92 15.74
CA LEU A 130 -1.93 -30.06 14.38
C LEU A 130 -1.33 -31.26 13.64
N SER A 131 -0.10 -31.67 13.97
CA SER A 131 0.52 -32.86 13.37
C SER A 131 -0.22 -34.17 13.67
N ARG A 132 -1.01 -34.23 14.76
CA ARG A 132 -1.88 -35.38 15.08
C ARG A 132 -3.04 -35.55 14.10
N HIS A 133 -3.31 -34.53 13.28
CA HIS A 133 -4.32 -34.52 12.24
C HIS A 133 -3.70 -34.53 10.83
N ALA A 134 -2.52 -35.12 10.66
CA ALA A 134 -1.88 -35.25 9.35
C ALA A 134 -2.82 -35.93 8.32
N GLY A 135 -2.86 -35.38 7.11
CA GLY A 135 -3.80 -35.77 6.05
C GLY A 135 -5.10 -34.95 6.07
N ASN A 136 -5.39 -34.20 7.14
CA ASN A 136 -6.46 -33.20 7.13
C ASN A 136 -5.96 -31.93 6.45
N ALA A 137 -6.49 -31.62 5.27
CA ALA A 137 -6.02 -30.50 4.45
C ALA A 137 -6.03 -29.14 5.17
N LYS A 138 -6.99 -28.88 6.08
CA LYS A 138 -7.04 -27.62 6.85
C LYS A 138 -5.97 -27.61 7.95
N ALA A 139 -5.78 -28.71 8.66
CA ALA A 139 -4.77 -28.83 9.70
C ALA A 139 -3.35 -28.73 9.10
N ASP A 140 -3.12 -29.41 7.99
CA ASP A 140 -1.86 -29.41 7.26
C ASP A 140 -1.50 -28.00 6.74
N LEU A 141 -2.46 -27.28 6.16
CA LEU A 141 -2.21 -25.91 5.71
C LEU A 141 -1.88 -24.96 6.87
N ARG A 142 -2.59 -25.09 8.00
CA ARG A 142 -2.30 -24.31 9.22
C ARG A 142 -0.93 -24.67 9.78
N ARG A 143 -0.56 -25.96 9.78
CA ARG A 143 0.76 -26.44 10.20
C ARG A 143 1.87 -25.86 9.32
N ALA A 144 1.70 -25.87 8.00
CA ALA A 144 2.64 -25.28 7.06
C ALA A 144 2.84 -23.77 7.31
N HIS A 145 1.76 -23.01 7.51
CA HIS A 145 1.85 -21.58 7.86
C HIS A 145 2.68 -21.36 9.13
N LEU A 146 2.44 -22.14 10.19
CA LEU A 146 3.20 -22.02 11.44
C LEU A 146 4.68 -22.42 11.29
N LEU A 147 4.99 -23.40 10.45
CA LEU A 147 6.36 -23.81 10.15
C LEU A 147 7.12 -22.69 9.43
N ILE A 148 6.47 -21.99 8.49
CA ILE A 148 7.06 -20.79 7.87
C ILE A 148 7.30 -19.69 8.92
N GLU A 149 6.35 -19.44 9.83
CA GLU A 149 6.57 -18.48 10.95
C GLU A 149 7.76 -18.88 11.86
N LEU A 150 8.08 -20.18 11.96
CA LEU A 150 9.26 -20.69 12.68
C LEU A 150 10.56 -20.61 11.85
N GLY A 151 10.47 -20.40 10.54
CA GLY A 151 11.57 -20.50 9.59
C GLY A 151 11.92 -21.94 9.20
N GLU A 152 11.04 -22.91 9.47
CA GLU A 152 11.19 -24.33 9.12
C GLU A 152 10.60 -24.58 7.72
N ASN A 153 11.14 -23.86 6.73
CA ASN A 153 10.58 -23.75 5.38
C ASN A 153 10.54 -25.07 4.61
N ASP A 154 11.56 -25.92 4.74
CA ASP A 154 11.60 -27.24 4.07
C ASP A 154 10.47 -28.17 4.55
N ALA A 155 10.19 -28.15 5.85
CA ALA A 155 9.11 -28.93 6.44
C ALA A 155 7.73 -28.39 6.01
N ALA A 156 7.60 -27.07 5.88
CA ALA A 156 6.39 -26.46 5.34
C ALA A 156 6.18 -26.82 3.87
N GLU A 157 7.23 -26.77 3.05
CA GLU A 157 7.22 -27.08 1.62
C GLU A 157 6.78 -28.52 1.37
N ALA A 158 7.30 -29.50 2.12
CA ALA A 158 6.87 -30.89 2.02
C ALA A 158 5.34 -31.04 2.21
N ILE A 159 4.78 -30.37 3.22
CA ILE A 159 3.34 -30.41 3.50
C ILE A 159 2.53 -29.75 2.37
N LEU A 160 3.00 -28.61 1.88
CA LEU A 160 2.32 -27.86 0.82
C LEU A 160 2.36 -28.62 -0.52
N ALA A 161 3.45 -29.31 -0.83
CA ALA A 161 3.57 -30.20 -1.98
C ALA A 161 2.59 -31.39 -1.89
N ASP A 162 2.47 -32.01 -0.71
CA ASP A 162 1.51 -33.10 -0.47
C ASP A 162 0.05 -32.62 -0.64
N LEU A 163 -0.28 -31.41 -0.21
CA LEU A 163 -1.60 -30.82 -0.40
C LEU A 163 -1.94 -30.66 -1.90
N ILE A 164 -0.99 -30.21 -2.71
CA ILE A 164 -1.17 -30.09 -4.17
C ILE A 164 -1.35 -31.47 -4.80
N ALA A 165 -0.53 -32.44 -4.40
CA ALA A 165 -0.64 -33.83 -4.88
C ALA A 165 -2.00 -34.46 -4.51
N ALA A 166 -2.57 -34.07 -3.36
CA ALA A 166 -3.91 -34.48 -2.92
C ALA A 166 -5.05 -33.67 -3.58
N GLY A 167 -4.75 -32.81 -4.56
CA GLY A 167 -5.73 -32.07 -5.35
C GLY A 167 -6.10 -30.69 -4.79
N ARG A 168 -5.43 -30.22 -3.73
CA ARG A 168 -5.63 -28.86 -3.19
C ARG A 168 -4.63 -27.89 -3.82
N ASP A 169 -5.04 -27.30 -4.94
CA ASP A 169 -4.23 -26.40 -5.78
C ASP A 169 -4.78 -24.96 -5.80
N ASP A 170 -5.09 -24.41 -4.62
CA ASP A 170 -5.68 -23.08 -4.44
C ASP A 170 -4.62 -21.98 -4.18
N ALA A 171 -5.02 -20.70 -4.24
CA ALA A 171 -4.09 -19.59 -4.07
C ALA A 171 -3.44 -19.55 -2.69
N SER A 172 -4.13 -20.00 -1.64
CA SER A 172 -3.61 -20.00 -0.27
C SER A 172 -2.40 -20.95 -0.15
N VAL A 173 -2.41 -22.09 -0.84
CA VAL A 173 -1.29 -23.03 -0.87
C VAL A 173 -0.07 -22.41 -1.56
N TRP A 174 -0.25 -21.85 -2.76
CA TRP A 174 0.84 -21.21 -3.51
C TRP A 174 1.40 -19.98 -2.81
N ALA A 175 0.56 -19.17 -2.18
CA ALA A 175 0.98 -18.00 -1.41
C ALA A 175 1.91 -18.37 -0.24
N LEU A 176 1.67 -19.51 0.42
CA LEU A 176 2.57 -20.00 1.48
C LEU A 176 3.86 -20.60 0.91
N ARG A 177 3.81 -21.32 -0.21
CA ARG A 177 5.03 -21.82 -0.87
C ARG A 177 5.93 -20.66 -1.31
N ALA A 178 5.33 -19.62 -1.90
CA ALA A 178 6.01 -18.39 -2.27
C ALA A 178 6.67 -17.73 -1.07
N GLN A 179 5.91 -17.52 0.01
CA GLN A 179 6.43 -16.93 1.24
C GLN A 179 7.58 -17.75 1.81
N GLY A 180 7.44 -19.08 1.93
CA GLY A 180 8.48 -19.96 2.47
C GLY A 180 9.78 -19.89 1.66
N ALA A 181 9.69 -19.95 0.33
CA ALA A 181 10.85 -19.86 -0.56
C ALA A 181 11.51 -18.47 -0.51
N LEU A 182 10.73 -17.38 -0.58
CA LEU A 182 11.26 -16.02 -0.50
C LEU A 182 11.89 -15.73 0.86
N GLU A 183 11.28 -16.19 1.95
CA GLU A 183 11.84 -16.06 3.29
C GLU A 183 13.11 -16.92 3.48
N ALA A 184 13.26 -18.02 2.74
CA ALA A 184 14.49 -18.83 2.70
C ALA A 184 15.60 -18.23 1.84
N GLY A 185 15.29 -17.23 1.01
CA GLY A 185 16.22 -16.63 0.04
C GLY A 185 16.24 -17.31 -1.33
N ASP A 186 15.33 -18.26 -1.59
CA ASP A 186 15.14 -18.85 -2.93
C ASP A 186 14.23 -17.95 -3.77
N THR A 187 14.82 -16.86 -4.25
CA THR A 187 14.14 -15.78 -4.96
C THR A 187 13.41 -16.27 -6.21
N ALA A 188 14.08 -17.05 -7.06
CA ALA A 188 13.52 -17.50 -8.33
C ALA A 188 12.31 -18.44 -8.14
N VAL A 189 12.43 -19.43 -7.26
CA VAL A 189 11.32 -20.35 -6.95
C VAL A 189 10.19 -19.61 -6.25
N GLY A 190 10.52 -18.73 -5.31
CA GLY A 190 9.56 -17.93 -4.57
C GLY A 190 8.69 -17.03 -5.44
N LEU A 191 9.30 -16.32 -6.40
CA LEU A 191 8.58 -15.50 -7.36
C LEU A 191 7.71 -16.34 -8.31
N ALA A 192 8.23 -17.46 -8.81
CA ALA A 192 7.46 -18.38 -9.65
C ALA A 192 6.28 -19.04 -8.90
N HIS A 193 6.36 -19.20 -7.58
CA HIS A 193 5.23 -19.62 -6.74
C HIS A 193 4.26 -18.46 -6.50
N TYR A 194 4.75 -17.25 -6.34
CA TYR A 194 3.92 -16.08 -6.12
C TYR A 194 3.07 -15.76 -7.35
N GLU A 195 3.65 -15.79 -8.56
CA GLU A 195 2.93 -15.66 -9.82
C GLU A 195 1.79 -16.70 -9.95
N ARG A 196 2.05 -17.96 -9.58
CA ARG A 196 1.01 -19.01 -9.55
C ARG A 196 -0.10 -18.71 -8.55
N ALA A 197 0.23 -18.10 -7.42
CA ALA A 197 -0.75 -17.66 -6.43
C ALA A 197 -1.61 -16.53 -6.98
N LEU A 198 -1.01 -15.53 -7.65
CA LEU A 198 -1.74 -14.42 -8.27
C LEU A 198 -2.73 -14.90 -9.35
N ALA A 199 -2.29 -15.80 -10.22
CA ALA A 199 -3.12 -16.42 -11.25
C ALA A 199 -4.31 -17.24 -10.69
N ARG A 200 -4.28 -17.58 -9.39
CA ARG A 200 -5.35 -18.30 -8.68
C ARG A 200 -6.09 -17.44 -7.68
N SER A 201 -5.81 -16.14 -7.59
CA SER A 201 -6.30 -15.24 -6.54
C SER A 201 -7.84 -15.19 -6.38
N GLY A 202 -8.59 -15.61 -7.40
CA GLY A 202 -10.04 -15.81 -7.32
C GLY A 202 -10.48 -16.97 -6.42
N ASP A 203 -9.61 -17.96 -6.19
CA ASP A 203 -9.78 -19.06 -5.25
C ASP A 203 -8.75 -18.96 -4.10
N ASP A 204 -8.91 -17.91 -3.27
CA ASP A 204 -8.13 -17.69 -2.05
C ASP A 204 -9.02 -17.79 -0.80
N PRO A 205 -9.42 -19.01 -0.39
CA PRO A 205 -10.40 -19.22 0.67
C PRO A 205 -9.93 -18.71 2.04
N LEU A 206 -8.62 -18.56 2.26
CA LEU A 206 -8.05 -18.02 3.50
C LEU A 206 -7.65 -16.54 3.39
N ARG A 207 -7.86 -15.91 2.23
CA ARG A 207 -7.43 -14.53 1.93
C ARG A 207 -5.93 -14.32 2.22
N LEU A 208 -5.09 -15.34 2.01
CA LEU A 208 -3.68 -15.28 2.37
C LEU A 208 -2.91 -14.27 1.53
N LEU A 209 -3.24 -14.11 0.25
CA LEU A 209 -2.59 -13.10 -0.59
C LEU A 209 -2.82 -11.69 -0.04
N TRP A 210 -4.06 -11.39 0.34
CA TRP A 210 -4.39 -10.11 0.97
C TRP A 210 -3.67 -9.95 2.30
N LYS A 211 -3.74 -10.93 3.20
CA LYS A 211 -3.08 -10.87 4.51
C LYS A 211 -1.57 -10.67 4.42
N GLN A 212 -0.92 -11.17 3.36
CA GLN A 212 0.50 -10.97 3.14
C GLN A 212 0.84 -9.52 2.78
N VAL A 213 -0.02 -8.81 2.05
CA VAL A 213 0.25 -7.44 1.56
C VAL A 213 -0.49 -6.34 2.32
N GLU A 214 -1.54 -6.68 3.08
CA GLU A 214 -2.36 -5.75 3.86
C GLU A 214 -1.54 -4.76 4.71
N PRO A 215 -0.42 -5.15 5.37
CA PRO A 215 0.36 -4.20 6.16
C PRO A 215 0.92 -3.00 5.38
N ILE A 216 1.17 -3.17 4.08
CA ILE A 216 1.70 -2.13 3.18
C ILE A 216 0.63 -1.55 2.24
N ALA A 217 -0.62 -2.01 2.32
CA ALA A 217 -1.73 -1.46 1.57
C ALA A 217 -2.15 -0.08 2.08
N SER A 218 -2.54 0.81 1.18
CA SER A 218 -3.20 2.07 1.53
C SER A 218 -4.68 1.83 1.88
N PRO A 219 -5.36 2.77 2.55
CA PRO A 219 -6.80 2.68 2.84
C PRO A 219 -7.67 2.64 1.58
N GLU A 220 -7.20 3.29 0.51
CA GLU A 220 -7.82 3.22 -0.80
C GLU A 220 -7.68 1.81 -1.39
N GLU A 221 -6.49 1.22 -1.34
CA GLU A 221 -6.28 -0.15 -1.82
C GLU A 221 -7.07 -1.19 -1.02
N ASP A 222 -7.25 -1.00 0.29
CA ASP A 222 -8.15 -1.83 1.10
C ASP A 222 -9.62 -1.70 0.66
N SER A 223 -10.07 -0.47 0.39
CA SER A 223 -11.43 -0.21 -0.11
C SER A 223 -11.64 -0.82 -1.50
N VAL A 224 -10.65 -0.68 -2.39
CA VAL A 224 -10.68 -1.27 -3.74
C VAL A 224 -10.70 -2.80 -3.63
N TYR A 225 -9.79 -3.42 -2.87
CA TYR A 225 -9.76 -4.87 -2.70
C TYR A 225 -11.08 -5.43 -2.15
N ALA A 226 -11.70 -4.74 -1.18
CA ALA A 226 -12.97 -5.14 -0.62
C ALA A 226 -14.12 -5.11 -1.65
N ALA A 227 -14.05 -4.19 -2.62
CA ALA A 227 -15.00 -4.08 -3.72
C ALA A 227 -14.67 -4.98 -4.92
N THR A 228 -13.41 -5.42 -5.08
CA THR A 228 -12.95 -6.23 -6.20
C THR A 228 -13.57 -7.65 -6.16
N PRO A 229 -14.32 -8.06 -7.21
CA PRO A 229 -14.80 -9.42 -7.35
C PRO A 229 -13.65 -10.43 -7.38
N SER A 230 -13.88 -11.67 -6.95
CA SER A 230 -12.84 -12.69 -6.92
C SER A 230 -12.16 -12.92 -8.28
N SER A 231 -12.91 -12.87 -9.37
CA SER A 231 -12.39 -13.02 -10.75
C SER A 231 -11.41 -11.93 -11.20
N GLU A 232 -11.43 -10.76 -10.55
CA GLU A 232 -10.61 -9.59 -10.94
C GLU A 232 -9.42 -9.38 -9.99
N ARG A 233 -9.25 -10.25 -8.99
CA ARG A 233 -8.20 -10.11 -7.97
C ARG A 233 -6.78 -10.22 -8.52
N GLU A 234 -6.59 -10.94 -9.63
CA GLU A 234 -5.27 -11.05 -10.25
C GLU A 234 -4.81 -9.67 -10.74
N GLY A 235 -5.67 -8.96 -11.48
CA GLY A 235 -5.42 -7.61 -11.95
C GLY A 235 -5.19 -6.63 -10.80
N PHE A 236 -5.96 -6.76 -9.71
CA PHE A 236 -5.72 -5.97 -8.49
C PHE A 236 -4.30 -6.16 -7.94
N PHE A 237 -3.83 -7.40 -7.77
CA PHE A 237 -2.49 -7.65 -7.24
C PHE A 237 -1.38 -7.25 -8.21
N GLN A 238 -1.60 -7.39 -9.52
CA GLN A 238 -0.66 -6.90 -10.53
C GLN A 238 -0.50 -5.38 -10.44
N ALA A 239 -1.61 -4.63 -10.38
CA ALA A 239 -1.61 -3.19 -10.19
C ALA A 239 -0.98 -2.77 -8.84
N PHE A 240 -1.30 -3.50 -7.76
CA PHE A 240 -0.75 -3.29 -6.43
C PHE A 240 0.79 -3.32 -6.42
N TRP A 241 1.38 -4.28 -7.13
CA TRP A 241 2.82 -4.43 -7.24
C TRP A 241 3.44 -3.52 -8.29
N ALA A 242 2.77 -3.25 -9.41
CA ALA A 242 3.23 -2.29 -10.43
C ALA A 242 3.47 -0.89 -9.82
N ARG A 243 2.56 -0.43 -8.94
CA ARG A 243 2.72 0.82 -8.17
C ARG A 243 4.00 0.87 -7.33
N ARG A 244 4.52 -0.29 -6.94
CA ARG A 244 5.67 -0.44 -6.04
C ARG A 244 6.91 -1.02 -6.75
N GLU A 245 6.89 -1.10 -8.08
CA GLU A 245 8.01 -1.63 -8.87
C GLU A 245 9.21 -0.68 -8.82
N PRO A 246 10.33 -1.12 -8.22
CA PRO A 246 11.46 -0.25 -7.96
C PRO A 246 12.36 -0.09 -9.19
N ASP A 247 12.47 -1.09 -10.04
CA ASP A 247 13.33 -1.04 -11.23
C ASP A 247 12.62 -1.71 -12.41
N LEU A 248 12.16 -0.93 -13.39
CA LEU A 248 11.53 -1.44 -14.62
C LEU A 248 12.56 -2.14 -15.53
N THR A 249 13.85 -1.93 -15.30
CA THR A 249 14.93 -2.50 -16.12
C THR A 249 15.25 -3.94 -15.75
N THR A 250 14.75 -4.40 -14.62
CA THR A 250 14.87 -5.77 -14.15
C THR A 250 13.52 -6.48 -14.27
N ALA A 251 13.59 -7.81 -14.36
CA ALA A 251 12.42 -8.65 -14.18
C ALA A 251 12.88 -9.83 -13.31
N PRO A 252 12.16 -10.16 -12.23
CA PRO A 252 10.85 -9.61 -11.80
C PRO A 252 10.96 -8.47 -10.77
N ASN A 253 9.81 -7.90 -10.38
CA ASN A 253 9.68 -6.82 -9.40
C ASN A 253 10.32 -7.16 -8.04
N GLU A 254 11.45 -6.53 -7.73
CA GLU A 254 12.25 -6.82 -6.54
C GLU A 254 11.58 -6.39 -5.24
N ARG A 255 10.61 -5.48 -5.30
CA ARG A 255 9.88 -5.05 -4.11
C ARG A 255 9.08 -6.20 -3.50
N ILE A 256 8.68 -7.20 -4.28
CA ILE A 256 8.05 -8.44 -3.78
C ILE A 256 9.04 -9.19 -2.89
N VAL A 257 10.27 -9.42 -3.36
CA VAL A 257 11.34 -10.11 -2.62
C VAL A 257 11.71 -9.35 -1.36
N GLU A 258 11.87 -8.04 -1.50
CA GLU A 258 12.10 -7.12 -0.40
C GLU A 258 10.96 -7.19 0.64
N HIS A 259 9.70 -7.24 0.19
CA HIS A 259 8.53 -7.31 1.07
C HIS A 259 8.58 -8.53 1.98
N PHE A 260 8.80 -9.71 1.42
CA PHE A 260 8.85 -10.94 2.22
C PHE A 260 10.07 -10.99 3.15
N THR A 261 11.19 -10.39 2.74
CA THR A 261 12.35 -10.18 3.61
C THR A 261 12.00 -9.25 4.79
N ARG A 262 11.36 -8.11 4.51
CA ARG A 262 10.91 -7.17 5.52
C ARG A 262 9.85 -7.80 6.44
N LEU A 263 8.95 -8.59 5.89
CA LEU A 263 7.88 -9.29 6.62
C LEU A 263 8.44 -10.29 7.64
N ARG A 264 9.40 -11.12 7.22
CA ARG A 264 10.12 -12.05 8.11
C ARG A 264 10.77 -11.30 9.26
N ARG A 265 11.48 -10.21 8.96
CA ARG A 265 12.18 -9.40 9.96
C ARG A 265 11.22 -8.68 10.90
N ALA A 266 10.15 -8.09 10.39
CA ALA A 266 9.11 -7.44 11.20
C ALA A 266 8.44 -8.44 12.16
N ARG A 267 8.12 -9.66 11.71
CA ARG A 267 7.56 -10.71 12.58
C ARG A 267 8.52 -11.13 13.69
N HIS A 268 9.82 -11.08 13.42
CA HIS A 268 10.83 -11.40 14.42
C HIS A 268 11.04 -10.29 15.46
N LEU A 269 11.13 -9.04 15.01
CA LEU A 269 11.58 -7.92 15.82
C LEU A 269 10.45 -7.03 16.36
N TYR A 270 9.35 -6.90 15.61
CA TYR A 270 8.34 -5.84 15.79
C TYR A 270 6.90 -6.37 15.88
N ARG A 271 6.74 -7.63 16.26
CA ARG A 271 5.43 -8.23 16.53
C ARG A 271 4.74 -7.53 17.71
N LEU A 272 3.43 -7.48 17.65
CA LEU A 272 2.63 -6.96 18.76
C LEU A 272 2.63 -7.94 19.95
N LEU A 273 3.15 -7.50 21.10
CA LEU A 273 3.32 -8.32 22.30
C LEU A 273 2.05 -8.46 23.15
N HIS A 274 1.15 -7.48 23.11
CA HIS A 274 -0.09 -7.48 23.91
C HIS A 274 -1.33 -7.13 23.07
N PRO A 275 -1.68 -7.91 22.03
CA PRO A 275 -2.83 -7.62 21.17
C PRO A 275 -4.16 -7.47 21.92
N GLN A 276 -4.31 -8.14 23.07
CA GLN A 276 -5.53 -8.09 23.88
C GLN A 276 -5.50 -7.01 24.98
N SER A 277 -4.54 -6.10 24.96
CA SER A 277 -4.58 -4.92 25.85
C SER A 277 -5.82 -4.07 25.60
N ILE A 278 -6.35 -3.46 26.66
CA ILE A 278 -7.46 -2.52 26.59
C ILE A 278 -7.18 -1.32 25.66
N PHE A 279 -5.90 -0.93 25.50
CA PHE A 279 -5.50 0.10 24.54
C PHE A 279 -5.95 -0.26 23.11
N HIS A 280 -5.81 -1.53 22.72
CA HIS A 280 -6.13 -1.99 21.38
C HIS A 280 -7.63 -2.20 21.11
N ARG A 281 -8.48 -1.99 22.12
CA ARG A 281 -9.88 -2.45 22.13
C ARG A 281 -10.90 -1.43 22.62
N SER A 282 -10.45 -0.34 23.22
CA SER A 282 -11.33 0.72 23.74
C SER A 282 -10.89 2.07 23.19
N PRO A 283 -11.73 2.71 22.35
CA PRO A 283 -11.53 4.09 21.92
C PRO A 283 -11.39 5.05 23.11
N GLU A 284 -12.24 4.89 24.15
CA GLU A 284 -12.22 5.72 25.35
C GLU A 284 -10.86 5.64 26.06
N ARG A 285 -10.28 4.44 26.11
CA ARG A 285 -8.96 4.24 26.69
C ARG A 285 -7.87 4.96 25.89
N ARG A 286 -7.95 4.93 24.55
CA ARG A 286 -7.00 5.67 23.69
C ARG A 286 -7.12 7.17 23.89
N THR A 287 -8.34 7.70 23.98
CA THR A 287 -8.59 9.12 24.30
C THR A 287 -7.95 9.52 25.63
N LEU A 288 -8.10 8.69 26.68
CA LEU A 288 -7.46 8.95 27.97
C LEU A 288 -5.92 8.95 27.89
N VAL A 289 -5.32 8.07 27.09
CA VAL A 289 -3.86 8.06 26.86
C VAL A 289 -3.41 9.32 26.12
N ALA A 290 -4.17 9.78 25.12
CA ALA A 290 -3.86 10.99 24.35
C ALA A 290 -3.87 12.26 25.22
N VAL A 291 -4.82 12.38 26.14
CA VAL A 291 -4.88 13.51 27.11
C VAL A 291 -3.63 13.57 28.01
N MET A 292 -2.94 12.44 28.23
CA MET A 292 -1.71 12.37 29.03
C MET A 292 -0.44 12.73 28.24
N ALA A 293 -0.54 12.96 26.93
CA ALA A 293 0.57 13.24 26.03
C ALA A 293 1.44 14.46 26.38
N PRO A 294 0.93 15.56 26.98
CA PRO A 294 1.77 16.68 27.42
C PRO A 294 2.90 16.29 28.38
N ARG A 295 2.73 15.20 29.16
CA ARG A 295 3.77 14.69 30.07
C ARG A 295 4.85 13.89 29.33
N VAL A 296 4.49 13.16 28.28
CA VAL A 296 5.44 12.48 27.37
C VAL A 296 6.21 13.52 26.56
N LEU A 297 5.52 14.55 26.09
CA LEU A 297 6.11 15.72 25.42
C LEU A 297 7.17 16.41 26.27
N LYS A 298 7.03 16.44 27.60
CA LYS A 298 8.06 16.98 28.50
C LYS A 298 9.33 16.13 28.48
N ALA A 299 9.21 14.81 28.50
CA ALA A 299 10.36 13.89 28.40
C ALA A 299 11.06 13.97 27.02
N VAL A 300 10.28 14.13 25.94
CA VAL A 300 10.83 14.31 24.59
C VAL A 300 11.50 15.67 24.40
N ARG A 301 11.01 16.75 25.04
CA ARG A 301 11.62 18.09 24.94
C ARG A 301 13.01 18.20 25.60
N GLU A 302 13.36 17.31 26.50
CA GLU A 302 14.71 17.21 27.06
C GLU A 302 15.70 16.60 26.04
N PHE A 303 15.20 16.04 24.93
CA PHE A 303 15.97 15.68 23.75
C PHE A 303 16.02 16.87 22.77
N SER A 304 17.19 17.48 22.64
CA SER A 304 17.47 18.50 21.63
C SER A 304 17.48 17.88 20.22
N HIS A 305 16.32 17.74 19.58
CA HIS A 305 16.24 17.23 18.19
C HIS A 305 15.55 18.22 17.25
N PRO A 306 16.32 19.00 16.48
CA PRO A 306 15.81 19.69 15.32
C PRO A 306 16.08 18.89 14.03
N LEU A 307 15.02 18.69 13.25
CA LEU A 307 14.93 18.63 11.77
C LEU A 307 13.86 17.59 11.36
N ALA A 308 12.58 17.90 11.60
CA ALA A 308 11.48 17.26 10.90
C ALA A 308 11.05 18.18 9.75
N GLY A 309 11.37 17.80 8.52
CA GLY A 309 10.74 18.40 7.33
C GLY A 309 9.32 17.86 7.15
N PRO A 310 8.38 18.64 6.58
CA PRO A 310 7.08 18.10 6.20
C PRO A 310 7.24 17.16 5.01
N VAL A 311 6.60 15.99 5.07
CA VAL A 311 6.48 15.10 3.91
C VAL A 311 5.46 15.71 2.94
N PRO A 312 5.77 15.92 1.65
CA PRO A 312 4.79 16.46 0.71
C PRO A 312 3.60 15.52 0.52
N GLY A 313 2.38 16.06 0.51
CA GLY A 313 1.15 15.31 0.24
C GLY A 313 0.07 15.63 1.27
N ARG A 314 -1.08 14.96 1.14
CA ARG A 314 -2.17 14.99 2.13
C ARG A 314 -2.60 13.54 2.37
N SER A 315 -2.73 13.13 3.63
CA SER A 315 -3.31 11.81 3.95
C SER A 315 -4.83 11.91 3.89
N ARG A 316 -5.51 10.82 3.51
CA ARG A 316 -6.99 10.77 3.53
C ARG A 316 -7.56 11.04 4.93
N PHE A 317 -6.82 10.65 5.96
CA PHE A 317 -7.24 10.79 7.34
C PHE A 317 -6.75 12.09 8.02
N GLU A 318 -6.01 12.94 7.30
CA GLU A 318 -5.44 14.16 7.89
C GLU A 318 -6.52 15.10 8.49
N ASP A 319 -7.69 15.16 7.86
CA ASP A 319 -8.80 16.00 8.31
C ASP A 319 -9.47 15.46 9.58
N GLU A 320 -9.57 14.14 9.70
CA GLU A 320 -10.05 13.46 10.90
C GLU A 320 -9.06 13.62 12.06
N ILE A 321 -7.77 13.61 11.72
CA ILE A 321 -6.65 13.76 12.64
C ILE A 321 -6.56 15.17 13.26
N GLN A 322 -6.83 16.23 12.49
CA GLN A 322 -6.79 17.61 13.00
C GLN A 322 -7.84 17.89 14.09
N ALA A 323 -8.94 17.13 14.13
CA ALA A 323 -10.02 17.32 15.10
C ALA A 323 -9.73 16.74 16.50
N ALA A 324 -8.78 15.82 16.65
CA ALA A 324 -8.66 14.99 17.86
C ALA A 324 -7.46 15.30 18.80
N GLY A 325 -6.54 16.18 18.40
CA GLY A 325 -5.37 16.58 19.21
C GLY A 325 -4.14 15.65 19.08
N LEU A 326 -3.01 16.08 19.65
CA LEU A 326 -1.70 15.37 19.58
C LEU A 326 -1.63 14.18 20.54
N GLY A 327 -0.82 13.15 20.21
CA GLY A 327 -0.30 12.20 21.19
C GLY A 327 -0.77 10.75 21.15
N VAL A 328 -1.67 10.34 20.26
CA VAL A 328 -1.85 8.94 19.83
C VAL A 328 -2.35 9.01 18.40
N ASP A 329 -1.82 8.19 17.50
CA ASP A 329 -2.33 8.05 16.14
C ASP A 329 -3.86 7.78 16.15
N VAL A 330 -4.62 8.80 15.73
CA VAL A 330 -6.08 8.90 15.91
C VAL A 330 -6.85 8.05 14.89
N ARG A 331 -6.16 7.32 14.01
CA ARG A 331 -6.81 6.46 13.01
C ARG A 331 -7.51 5.23 13.61
N ASP A 332 -7.37 5.02 14.92
CA ASP A 332 -8.11 4.00 15.65
C ASP A 332 -9.48 4.51 16.20
N VAL A 333 -9.97 5.68 15.78
CA VAL A 333 -11.18 6.32 16.38
C VAL A 333 -12.48 6.13 15.57
N PRO A 334 -12.45 5.78 14.28
CA PRO A 334 -13.61 5.08 13.70
C PRO A 334 -13.22 3.99 12.67
N GLU A 335 -12.42 2.99 13.04
CA GLU A 335 -12.55 1.71 12.32
C GLU A 335 -13.88 1.04 12.74
N PRO A 336 -14.61 0.37 11.82
CA PRO A 336 -15.94 -0.18 12.05
C PRO A 336 -16.08 -1.05 13.31
N ASP A 337 -14.94 -1.60 13.78
CA ASP A 337 -14.87 -2.61 14.84
C ASP A 337 -14.18 -2.12 16.13
N SER A 338 -13.86 -0.83 16.26
CA SER A 338 -13.16 -0.23 17.44
C SER A 338 -11.73 -0.75 17.73
N LEU A 339 -11.18 -1.58 16.83
CA LEU A 339 -9.84 -2.18 16.95
C LEU A 339 -8.76 -1.30 16.34
N THR A 340 -7.56 -1.37 16.91
CA THR A 340 -6.42 -0.61 16.36
C THR A 340 -5.77 -1.32 15.19
N ARG A 341 -5.20 -0.58 14.23
CA ARG A 341 -4.44 -1.17 13.11
C ARG A 341 -3.28 -2.07 13.56
N TYR A 342 -2.64 -1.74 14.69
CA TYR A 342 -1.58 -2.56 15.28
C TYR A 342 -2.07 -3.97 15.58
N ARG A 343 -3.24 -4.08 16.22
CA ARG A 343 -3.89 -5.35 16.56
C ARG A 343 -4.33 -6.08 15.30
N ARG A 344 -4.92 -5.37 14.32
CA ARG A 344 -5.39 -5.97 13.07
C ARG A 344 -4.24 -6.64 12.31
N LEU A 345 -3.12 -5.94 12.20
CA LEU A 345 -1.97 -6.37 11.41
C LEU A 345 -0.95 -7.21 12.21
N GLY A 346 -1.04 -7.23 13.54
CA GLY A 346 -0.15 -7.99 14.41
C GLY A 346 1.25 -7.39 14.59
N PHE A 347 1.44 -6.12 14.23
CA PHE A 347 2.70 -5.40 14.36
C PHE A 347 2.56 -4.17 15.26
N ASP A 348 3.63 -3.84 15.96
CA ASP A 348 3.74 -2.57 16.66
C ASP A 348 4.07 -1.42 15.67
N GLY A 349 4.20 -0.18 16.14
CA GLY A 349 4.47 0.97 15.27
C GLY A 349 5.78 0.89 14.50
N ARG A 350 6.79 0.21 15.04
CA ARG A 350 8.07 -0.03 14.37
C ARG A 350 7.86 -0.95 13.19
N GLY A 351 7.11 -2.04 13.39
CA GLY A 351 6.83 -3.01 12.34
C GLY A 351 6.05 -2.40 11.17
N LEU A 352 5.07 -1.55 11.45
CA LEU A 352 4.29 -0.89 10.40
C LEU A 352 5.13 0.07 9.53
N LEU A 353 6.04 0.83 10.13
CA LEU A 353 6.96 1.70 9.39
C LEU A 353 8.03 0.88 8.66
N TYR A 354 8.58 -0.13 9.32
CA TYR A 354 9.63 -1.00 8.78
C TYR A 354 9.19 -1.74 7.52
N LEU A 355 7.95 -2.25 7.49
CA LEU A 355 7.42 -2.93 6.31
C LEU A 355 7.37 -1.99 5.08
N ARG A 356 7.13 -0.71 5.32
CA ARG A 356 6.95 0.33 4.30
C ARG A 356 8.23 1.03 3.86
N PHE A 357 9.12 1.33 4.79
CA PHE A 357 10.34 2.12 4.52
C PHE A 357 11.64 1.36 4.80
N GLY A 358 11.57 0.15 5.34
CA GLY A 358 12.76 -0.60 5.74
C GLY A 358 13.42 -0.04 6.99
N GLU A 359 14.73 -0.21 7.09
CA GLU A 359 15.52 0.27 8.22
C GLU A 359 15.54 1.80 8.25
N PRO A 360 15.34 2.44 9.42
CA PRO A 360 15.55 3.87 9.55
C PRO A 360 17.03 4.21 9.38
N ARG A 361 17.32 5.39 8.84
CA ARG A 361 18.69 5.92 8.70
C ARG A 361 19.38 6.05 10.06
N HIS A 362 18.66 6.58 11.04
CA HIS A 362 19.13 6.66 12.42
C HIS A 362 18.03 6.18 13.37
N ARG A 363 18.46 5.42 14.38
CA ARG A 363 17.60 5.01 15.50
C ARG A 363 18.16 5.58 16.78
N LEU A 364 17.42 6.51 17.37
CA LEU A 364 17.72 7.04 18.69
C LEU A 364 16.84 6.31 19.69
N VAL A 365 17.46 5.64 20.66
CA VAL A 365 16.76 4.88 21.69
C VAL A 365 17.14 5.45 23.04
N ASP A 366 16.14 5.85 23.81
CA ASP A 366 16.32 6.25 25.21
C ASP A 366 16.03 5.10 26.18
N ILE A 367 16.61 5.21 27.38
CA ILE A 367 16.32 4.42 28.57
C ILE A 367 14.97 4.88 29.17
N GLY A 368 13.89 4.80 28.38
CA GLY A 368 12.59 5.39 28.74
C GLY A 368 11.36 4.72 28.12
N ASN A 369 11.53 3.79 27.17
CA ASN A 369 10.49 3.27 26.27
C ASN A 369 10.02 4.27 25.19
N VAL A 370 10.87 5.23 24.82
CA VAL A 370 10.69 6.11 23.66
C VAL A 370 11.82 5.84 22.67
N GLU A 371 11.48 5.75 21.40
CA GLU A 371 12.40 5.66 20.27
C GLU A 371 12.07 6.79 19.28
N VAL A 372 13.09 7.33 18.63
CA VAL A 372 12.93 8.23 17.48
C VAL A 372 13.60 7.57 16.29
N TRP A 373 12.83 7.38 15.23
CA TRP A 373 13.29 6.78 13.98
C TRP A 373 13.37 7.88 12.92
N GLU A 374 14.54 8.03 12.32
CA GLU A 374 14.79 9.01 11.27
C GLU A 374 14.83 8.34 9.89
N TYR A 375 14.08 8.91 8.95
CA TYR A 375 14.00 8.49 7.56
C TYR A 375 14.40 9.64 6.64
N VAL A 376 14.76 9.31 5.39
CA VAL A 376 14.85 10.29 4.31
C VAL A 376 13.70 10.00 3.36
N VAL A 377 12.77 10.95 3.24
CA VAL A 377 11.59 10.82 2.38
C VAL A 377 11.58 12.01 1.43
N HIS A 378 11.64 11.75 0.12
CA HIS A 378 11.76 12.81 -0.91
C HIS A 378 12.92 13.78 -0.65
N GLY A 379 14.06 13.24 -0.20
CA GLY A 379 15.25 14.03 0.14
C GLY A 379 15.16 14.87 1.42
N GLN A 380 14.04 14.79 2.17
CA GLN A 380 13.87 15.48 3.44
C GLN A 380 14.07 14.54 4.63
N PRO A 381 14.79 14.95 5.68
CA PRO A 381 14.84 14.20 6.93
C PRO A 381 13.48 14.26 7.64
N VAL A 382 12.99 13.10 8.03
CA VAL A 382 11.71 12.91 8.71
C VAL A 382 11.95 12.10 9.97
N ALA A 383 11.60 12.66 11.12
CA ALA A 383 11.65 11.96 12.40
C ALA A 383 10.24 11.49 12.81
N ILE A 384 10.15 10.24 13.28
CA ILE A 384 8.94 9.64 13.83
C ILE A 384 9.23 9.10 15.23
N THR A 385 8.45 9.59 16.19
CA THR A 385 8.50 9.26 17.59
C THR A 385 7.60 8.07 17.86
N LEU A 386 8.18 7.10 18.54
CA LEU A 386 7.59 5.84 18.90
C LEU A 386 7.66 5.72 20.42
N ALA A 387 6.54 5.42 21.05
CA ALA A 387 6.46 5.33 22.51
C ALA A 387 5.68 4.09 22.91
N ARG A 388 6.10 3.42 23.99
CA ARG A 388 5.27 2.36 24.56
C ARG A 388 3.96 2.95 25.07
N ALA A 389 2.82 2.39 24.65
CA ALA A 389 1.49 2.87 25.05
C ALA A 389 1.28 2.89 26.59
N SER A 390 2.08 2.14 27.35
CA SER A 390 2.08 2.12 28.81
C SER A 390 2.90 3.22 29.50
N ILE A 391 3.56 4.13 28.77
CA ILE A 391 4.36 5.22 29.37
C ILE A 391 3.52 6.08 30.33
N ALA A 392 2.21 6.18 30.13
CA ALA A 392 1.29 6.85 31.04
C ALA A 392 1.23 6.21 32.45
N ALA A 393 1.58 4.93 32.61
CA ALA A 393 1.51 4.23 33.90
C ALA A 393 2.70 4.51 34.84
N ARG A 394 3.82 5.04 34.32
CA ARG A 394 5.04 5.29 35.13
C ARG A 394 4.97 6.57 35.96
N PHE A 395 4.01 7.46 35.68
CA PHE A 395 3.93 8.81 36.26
C PHE A 395 2.83 8.98 37.32
N GLY A 396 2.44 7.89 37.98
CA GLY A 396 1.71 7.91 39.27
C GLY A 396 0.18 7.88 39.16
N GLU A 397 -0.42 7.09 40.05
CA GLU A 397 -1.84 7.02 40.47
C GLU A 397 -2.74 5.88 39.97
N THR A 398 -2.29 4.99 39.08
CA THR A 398 -3.01 3.71 38.86
C THR A 398 -2.04 2.56 38.69
N GLY A 399 -1.59 1.99 39.82
CA GLY A 399 -0.68 0.85 39.91
C GLY A 399 -1.22 -0.49 39.37
N ALA A 400 -2.06 -0.48 38.33
CA ALA A 400 -2.66 -1.68 37.75
C ALA A 400 -2.96 -1.60 36.24
N LEU A 401 -2.58 -0.53 35.51
CA LEU A 401 -3.00 -0.36 34.11
C LEU A 401 -1.97 -0.89 33.11
N SER A 402 -1.85 -2.21 33.17
CA SER A 402 -1.36 -3.23 32.23
C SER A 402 -1.13 -2.84 30.77
N GLY A 403 0.10 -3.08 30.30
CA GLY A 403 0.45 -3.67 28.99
C GLY A 403 0.09 -2.87 27.73
N GLY A 404 1.09 -2.49 26.96
CA GLY A 404 0.93 -1.96 25.61
C GLY A 404 2.28 -1.99 24.90
N ASP A 405 2.27 -2.18 23.58
CA ASP A 405 3.50 -2.19 22.80
C ASP A 405 3.90 -0.79 22.34
N VAL A 406 4.98 -0.71 21.56
CA VAL A 406 5.44 0.54 20.95
C VAL A 406 4.45 1.00 19.88
N VAL A 407 3.91 2.20 20.03
CA VAL A 407 2.98 2.82 19.08
C VAL A 407 3.58 4.11 18.53
N ILE A 408 3.07 4.55 17.38
CA ILE A 408 3.44 5.85 16.81
C ILE A 408 2.82 6.94 17.68
N PHE A 409 3.66 7.86 18.15
CA PHE A 409 3.33 8.85 19.17
C PHE A 409 3.75 10.24 18.69
N PRO A 410 2.99 10.86 17.78
CA PRO A 410 3.37 12.14 17.21
C PRO A 410 3.31 13.24 18.28
N THR A 411 4.40 14.01 18.37
CA THR A 411 4.65 15.06 19.35
C THR A 411 4.40 16.47 18.81
N SER A 412 4.23 16.59 17.49
CA SER A 412 3.93 17.84 16.80
C SER A 412 2.92 17.64 15.67
N LYS A 413 2.32 18.73 15.17
CA LYS A 413 1.43 18.67 14.00
C LYS A 413 2.16 18.17 12.75
N VAL A 414 3.43 18.54 12.59
CA VAL A 414 4.28 18.10 11.47
C VAL A 414 4.51 16.59 11.54
N GLU A 415 4.84 16.07 12.72
CA GLU A 415 5.05 14.64 12.91
C GLU A 415 3.76 13.81 12.78
N LEU A 416 2.63 14.38 13.21
CA LEU A 416 1.31 13.80 13.02
C LEU A 416 0.98 13.67 11.52
N HIS A 417 1.19 14.75 10.77
CA HIS A 417 1.08 14.76 9.31
C HIS A 417 2.02 13.73 8.66
N ASN A 418 3.31 13.77 9.00
CA ASN A 418 4.32 12.87 8.45
C ASN A 418 3.98 11.40 8.72
N SER A 419 3.57 11.07 9.95
CA SER A 419 3.13 9.72 10.32
C SER A 419 1.96 9.26 9.45
N ALA A 420 0.95 10.13 9.27
CA ALA A 420 -0.22 9.81 8.48
C ALA A 420 0.15 9.51 7.02
N VAL A 421 0.95 10.39 6.40
CA VAL A 421 1.42 10.22 5.01
C VAL A 421 2.30 8.98 4.86
N MET A 422 3.24 8.77 5.76
CA MET A 422 4.15 7.62 5.70
C MET A 422 3.39 6.30 5.80
N LEU A 423 2.36 6.21 6.63
CA LEU A 423 1.59 4.99 6.82
C LEU A 423 0.61 4.66 5.68
N GLU A 424 0.52 5.52 4.66
CA GLU A 424 -0.21 5.30 3.41
C GLU A 424 0.74 5.11 2.22
N ARG A 425 2.03 5.41 2.39
CA ARG A 425 3.06 5.29 1.36
C ARG A 425 3.93 4.07 1.58
N ASP A 426 4.67 3.73 0.55
CA ASP A 426 5.61 2.62 0.52
C ASP A 426 6.86 3.09 -0.23
N GLU A 427 8.04 2.71 0.26
CA GLU A 427 9.33 3.04 -0.34
C GLU A 427 10.18 1.76 -0.41
N THR A 428 10.85 1.58 -1.55
CA THR A 428 11.84 0.50 -1.72
C THR A 428 13.18 0.88 -1.08
N SER A 429 13.97 -0.12 -0.69
CA SER A 429 15.39 0.09 -0.33
C SER A 429 16.31 0.23 -1.55
N ILE A 430 15.80 0.00 -2.77
CA ILE A 430 16.56 0.22 -4.01
C ILE A 430 16.55 1.71 -4.32
N GLU A 431 17.64 2.38 -3.94
CA GLU A 431 17.86 3.80 -4.15
C GLU A 431 18.05 4.13 -5.64
N ALA A 432 17.48 5.26 -6.06
CA ALA A 432 17.62 5.82 -7.40
C ALA A 432 18.45 7.11 -7.32
N GLU A 433 19.76 6.97 -7.13
CA GLU A 433 20.69 8.08 -6.92
C GLU A 433 20.99 8.92 -8.17
N LEU A 434 20.69 8.39 -9.36
CA LEU A 434 20.93 9.09 -10.61
C LEU A 434 19.85 10.15 -10.84
N GLU A 435 20.26 11.43 -10.93
CA GLU A 435 19.35 12.50 -11.33
C GLU A 435 18.92 12.26 -12.79
N VAL A 436 17.64 11.95 -12.97
CA VAL A 436 17.05 11.76 -14.29
C VAL A 436 16.34 13.02 -14.72
N ARG A 437 16.59 13.43 -15.95
CA ARG A 437 15.81 14.46 -16.63
C ARG A 437 15.14 13.80 -17.82
N ALA A 438 13.87 14.13 -18.01
CA ALA A 438 13.07 13.59 -19.10
C ALA A 438 12.08 14.62 -19.62
N TRP A 439 11.60 14.37 -20.82
CA TRP A 439 10.48 15.09 -21.42
C TRP A 439 9.42 14.12 -21.90
N VAL A 440 8.18 14.60 -21.96
CA VAL A 440 7.02 13.87 -22.49
C VAL A 440 6.30 14.77 -23.48
N ALA A 441 5.91 14.23 -24.64
CA ALA A 441 5.21 14.96 -25.69
C ALA A 441 4.08 14.13 -26.28
N ALA A 442 2.91 14.75 -26.51
CA ALA A 442 1.74 14.08 -27.06
C ALA A 442 1.37 14.61 -28.46
N PHE A 443 1.04 13.69 -29.35
CA PHE A 443 0.64 13.93 -30.74
C PHE A 443 -0.63 13.14 -31.08
N ARG A 444 -1.38 13.57 -32.10
CA ARG A 444 -2.50 12.80 -32.65
C ARG A 444 -1.92 11.56 -33.36
N GLY A 445 -2.47 10.39 -33.06
CA GLY A 445 -2.16 9.13 -33.75
C GLY A 445 -2.84 9.04 -35.12
N GLU A 446 -2.67 7.92 -35.80
CA GLU A 446 -3.27 7.71 -37.12
C GLU A 446 -4.75 7.33 -37.05
N ARG A 447 -5.16 6.70 -35.94
CA ARG A 447 -6.52 6.19 -35.73
C ARG A 447 -7.34 7.14 -34.86
N PRO A 448 -8.65 7.31 -35.15
CA PRO A 448 -9.52 8.13 -34.31
C PRO A 448 -9.43 7.77 -32.83
N GLY A 449 -9.18 8.78 -31.99
CA GLY A 449 -9.04 8.62 -30.54
C GLY A 449 -7.66 8.19 -30.06
N GLU A 450 -6.74 7.82 -30.96
CA GLU A 450 -5.37 7.42 -30.61
C GLU A 450 -4.44 8.63 -30.49
N HIS A 451 -3.58 8.63 -29.48
CA HIS A 451 -2.52 9.60 -29.24
C HIS A 451 -1.18 8.90 -29.16
N LEU A 452 -0.16 9.52 -29.74
CA LEU A 452 1.23 9.08 -29.62
C LEU A 452 1.89 9.88 -28.50
N VAL A 453 2.32 9.19 -27.45
CA VAL A 453 3.02 9.78 -26.31
C VAL A 453 4.49 9.38 -26.39
N TYR A 454 5.33 10.37 -26.65
CA TYR A 454 6.78 10.23 -26.70
C TYR A 454 7.37 10.55 -25.34
N MET A 455 8.34 9.77 -24.92
CA MET A 455 9.13 10.04 -23.72
C MET A 455 10.60 9.71 -23.95
N ARG A 456 11.49 10.58 -23.49
CA ARG A 456 12.92 10.28 -23.45
C ARG A 456 13.54 10.86 -22.20
N ALA A 457 14.53 10.16 -21.67
CA ALA A 457 15.33 10.62 -20.55
C ALA A 457 16.81 10.65 -20.87
N THR A 458 17.58 11.29 -20.00
CA THR A 458 19.04 11.21 -19.98
C THR A 458 19.49 10.57 -18.67
N PRO A 459 20.41 9.57 -18.70
CA PRO A 459 21.03 8.95 -19.89
C PRO A 459 20.05 8.14 -20.74
N ASP A 460 20.36 7.99 -22.03
CA ASP A 460 19.39 7.66 -23.07
C ASP A 460 18.79 6.24 -22.95
N SER A 461 19.49 5.27 -22.37
CA SER A 461 18.98 3.91 -22.26
C SER A 461 18.19 3.67 -20.98
N GLY A 462 16.93 3.26 -21.14
CA GLY A 462 16.05 2.94 -20.03
C GLY A 462 14.90 2.00 -20.40
N VAL A 463 14.02 1.80 -19.43
CA VAL A 463 12.71 1.19 -19.62
C VAL A 463 11.65 2.21 -19.25
N ALA A 464 10.69 2.36 -20.14
CA ALA A 464 9.51 3.18 -19.96
C ALA A 464 8.28 2.29 -19.81
N ALA A 465 7.33 2.69 -18.99
CA ALA A 465 6.04 2.04 -18.88
C ALA A 465 4.91 3.08 -18.71
N ALA A 466 3.73 2.71 -19.19
CA ALA A 466 2.50 3.47 -19.04
C ALA A 466 1.44 2.60 -18.37
N TRP A 467 0.84 3.13 -17.31
CA TRP A 467 -0.28 2.53 -16.62
C TRP A 467 -1.49 3.45 -16.67
N ASP A 468 -2.69 2.87 -16.65
CA ASP A 468 -3.90 3.66 -16.44
C ASP A 468 -4.01 4.18 -14.99
N ALA A 469 -5.07 4.92 -14.69
CA ALA A 469 -5.33 5.44 -13.34
C ALA A 469 -5.51 4.35 -12.26
N SER A 470 -5.74 3.10 -12.66
CA SER A 470 -5.83 1.94 -11.76
C SER A 470 -4.50 1.21 -11.58
N TRP A 471 -3.41 1.72 -12.15
CA TRP A 471 -2.09 1.07 -12.22
C TRP A 471 -2.07 -0.23 -13.03
N THR A 472 -3.03 -0.44 -13.93
CA THR A 472 -2.98 -1.53 -14.90
C THR A 472 -1.99 -1.17 -16.01
N GLU A 473 -1.00 -2.04 -16.27
CA GLU A 473 0.03 -1.78 -17.28
C GLU A 473 -0.56 -1.87 -18.68
N LEU A 474 -0.43 -0.79 -19.44
CA LEU A 474 -0.92 -0.68 -20.82
C LEU A 474 0.18 -0.96 -21.83
N ALA A 475 1.40 -0.50 -21.54
CA ALA A 475 2.55 -0.68 -22.41
C ALA A 475 3.85 -0.54 -21.62
N ARG A 476 4.88 -1.25 -22.08
CA ARG A 476 6.27 -1.14 -21.62
C ARG A 476 7.20 -1.20 -22.82
N ASP A 477 8.22 -0.36 -22.82
CA ASP A 477 9.23 -0.27 -23.88
C ASP A 477 10.64 -0.15 -23.30
N ARG A 478 11.64 -0.73 -23.97
CA ARG A 478 13.03 -0.81 -23.51
C ARG A 478 13.98 -0.40 -24.64
N GLY A 479 14.92 0.51 -24.35
CA GLY A 479 15.90 0.96 -25.33
C GLY A 479 16.42 2.37 -25.04
N THR A 480 17.05 2.98 -26.04
CA THR A 480 17.66 4.33 -25.96
C THR A 480 16.68 5.49 -26.09
N GLY A 481 15.39 5.20 -26.21
CA GLY A 481 14.35 6.16 -26.53
C GLY A 481 14.51 6.84 -27.91
N PRO A 482 13.59 7.77 -28.26
CA PRO A 482 12.38 8.07 -27.50
C PRO A 482 11.43 6.86 -27.47
N HIS A 483 10.87 6.58 -26.30
CA HIS A 483 9.84 5.57 -26.10
C HIS A 483 8.51 6.12 -26.59
N ILE A 484 7.73 5.30 -27.29
CA ILE A 484 6.49 5.74 -27.94
C ILE A 484 5.34 4.84 -27.50
N PHE A 485 4.35 5.44 -26.85
CA PHE A 485 3.11 4.76 -26.45
C PHE A 485 1.93 5.23 -27.27
N ARG A 486 1.01 4.31 -27.56
CA ARG A 486 -0.30 4.59 -28.16
C ARG A 486 -1.34 4.57 -27.06
N LEU A 487 -1.85 5.73 -26.68
CA LEU A 487 -2.80 5.91 -25.58
C LEU A 487 -4.04 6.65 -26.07
N ALA A 488 -5.17 6.50 -25.38
CA ALA A 488 -6.32 7.39 -25.58
C ALA A 488 -6.15 8.67 -24.76
N ALA A 489 -6.95 9.70 -25.02
CA ALA A 489 -7.01 10.86 -24.12
C ALA A 489 -7.49 10.46 -22.72
N GLY A 490 -6.83 10.95 -21.67
CA GLY A 490 -7.14 10.58 -20.29
C GLY A 490 -5.96 10.74 -19.33
N GLU A 491 -6.15 10.29 -18.08
CA GLU A 491 -5.13 10.32 -17.03
C GLU A 491 -4.38 8.99 -16.95
N TYR A 492 -3.06 9.07 -16.88
CA TYR A 492 -2.16 7.92 -16.82
C TYR A 492 -1.05 8.13 -15.81
N HIS A 493 -0.48 7.03 -15.31
CA HIS A 493 0.82 7.04 -14.66
C HIS A 493 1.88 6.67 -15.68
N LEU A 494 2.92 7.49 -15.81
CA LEU A 494 4.09 7.20 -16.63
C LEU A 494 5.29 6.93 -15.72
N GLY A 495 6.08 5.94 -16.10
CA GLY A 495 7.30 5.57 -15.41
C GLY A 495 8.45 5.41 -16.37
N LEU A 496 9.62 5.83 -15.92
CA LEU A 496 10.87 5.64 -16.63
C LEU A 496 11.97 5.31 -15.63
N ASP A 497 12.70 4.23 -15.89
CA ASP A 497 13.91 3.85 -15.17
C ASP A 497 15.09 3.78 -16.12
N VAL A 498 16.19 4.42 -15.74
CA VAL A 498 17.43 4.49 -16.51
C VAL A 498 18.58 3.98 -15.66
N ARG A 499 19.53 3.29 -16.31
CA ARG A 499 20.75 2.82 -15.66
C ARG A 499 21.97 3.43 -16.31
N SER A 500 22.90 3.89 -15.48
CA SER A 500 24.23 4.31 -15.87
C SER A 500 25.26 3.51 -15.09
N GLY A 501 25.69 2.40 -15.66
CA GLY A 501 26.46 1.39 -14.92
C GLY A 501 25.61 0.75 -13.83
N ASP A 502 26.08 0.84 -12.60
CA ASP A 502 25.46 0.35 -11.38
C ASP A 502 24.44 1.32 -10.76
N ARG A 503 24.42 2.59 -11.18
CA ARG A 503 23.48 3.60 -10.67
C ARG A 503 22.14 3.56 -11.39
N LEU A 504 21.06 3.55 -10.60
CA LEU A 504 19.67 3.63 -11.07
C LEU A 504 19.16 5.07 -10.96
N GLY A 505 18.37 5.49 -11.96
CA GLY A 505 17.56 6.70 -11.91
C GLY A 505 16.10 6.35 -12.19
N ARG A 506 15.18 6.96 -11.45
CA ARG A 506 13.75 6.64 -11.48
C ARG A 506 12.93 7.92 -11.64
N LEU A 507 12.00 7.91 -12.59
CA LEU A 507 10.93 8.89 -12.71
C LEU A 507 9.58 8.19 -12.70
N ARG A 508 8.66 8.72 -11.91
CA ARG A 508 7.25 8.31 -11.87
C ARG A 508 6.42 9.59 -11.81
N GLY A 509 5.34 9.67 -12.58
CA GLY A 509 4.49 10.84 -12.57
C GLY A 509 3.13 10.59 -13.20
N GLU A 510 2.16 11.40 -12.82
CA GLU A 510 0.87 11.48 -13.50
C GLU A 510 1.02 12.30 -14.78
N TYR A 511 0.36 11.87 -15.85
CA TYR A 511 0.33 12.55 -17.13
C TYR A 511 -1.06 12.49 -17.76
N SER A 512 -1.61 13.67 -18.01
CA SER A 512 -2.88 13.84 -18.73
C SER A 512 -2.61 13.88 -20.22
N VAL A 513 -2.98 12.82 -20.95
CA VAL A 513 -2.92 12.81 -22.41
C VAL A 513 -4.04 13.71 -22.95
N PRO A 514 -3.70 14.80 -23.66
CA PRO A 514 -4.69 15.77 -24.11
C PRO A 514 -5.60 15.17 -25.20
N SER A 515 -6.86 15.61 -25.23
CA SER A 515 -7.76 15.27 -26.34
C SER A 515 -7.37 16.06 -27.59
N LEU A 516 -6.50 15.47 -28.40
CA LEU A 516 -6.12 16.01 -29.72
C LEU A 516 -7.05 15.54 -30.85
N TRP A 517 -7.98 14.60 -30.66
CA TRP A 517 -8.97 14.21 -31.67
C TRP A 517 -10.25 15.05 -31.51
N THR A 518 -10.09 16.34 -31.76
CA THR A 518 -11.17 17.33 -31.72
C THR A 518 -11.78 17.50 -33.10
N SER A 519 -12.95 18.14 -33.19
CA SER A 519 -13.49 18.71 -34.43
C SER A 519 -13.22 20.21 -34.50
N GLN A 520 -12.21 20.66 -33.75
CA GLN A 520 -11.86 22.05 -33.51
C GLN A 520 -10.35 22.18 -33.58
N LEU A 521 -9.88 23.38 -33.94
CA LEU A 521 -8.47 23.73 -33.95
C LEU A 521 -7.77 23.24 -32.67
N ALA A 522 -6.66 22.53 -32.83
CA ALA A 522 -5.81 22.06 -31.75
C ALA A 522 -4.34 22.05 -32.19
N VAL A 523 -3.43 21.99 -31.23
CA VAL A 523 -1.98 21.91 -31.49
C VAL A 523 -1.34 20.90 -30.54
N SER A 524 -0.36 20.14 -31.05
CA SER A 524 0.37 19.14 -30.28
C SER A 524 1.30 19.74 -29.22
N SER A 525 1.99 18.87 -28.48
CA SER A 525 3.23 19.27 -27.80
C SER A 525 4.29 19.76 -28.80
N ILE A 526 5.25 20.55 -28.30
CA ILE A 526 6.41 21.03 -29.06
C ILE A 526 7.58 20.06 -28.87
N LEU A 527 8.30 19.76 -29.95
CA LEU A 527 9.63 19.16 -29.89
C LEU A 527 10.69 20.18 -30.30
N ALA A 528 11.86 20.10 -29.68
CA ALA A 528 12.99 20.98 -29.91
C ALA A 528 14.28 20.16 -30.03
N GLY A 529 14.93 20.21 -31.18
CA GLY A 529 16.13 19.41 -31.46
C GLY A 529 17.15 20.17 -32.29
N VAL A 530 18.29 19.53 -32.53
CA VAL A 530 19.31 20.04 -33.46
C VAL A 530 19.22 19.25 -34.75
N THR A 531 19.03 19.95 -35.86
CA THR A 531 19.16 19.34 -37.19
C THR A 531 19.70 20.38 -38.19
N ALA A 532 20.49 19.89 -39.14
CA ALA A 532 20.95 20.68 -40.28
C ALA A 532 19.92 20.71 -41.43
N ASP A 533 18.94 19.81 -41.40
CA ASP A 533 17.88 19.73 -42.41
C ASP A 533 16.72 20.69 -42.05
N THR A 534 16.07 21.22 -43.07
CA THR A 534 14.83 22.02 -42.95
C THR A 534 13.59 21.16 -43.21
N ALA A 535 13.75 19.97 -43.78
CA ALA A 535 12.70 19.02 -44.13
C ALA A 535 12.57 17.87 -43.12
N PHE A 536 12.59 18.19 -41.82
CA PHE A 536 12.40 17.21 -40.74
C PHE A 536 10.92 16.95 -40.42
N GLY A 537 10.64 15.75 -39.92
CA GLY A 537 9.38 15.35 -39.31
C GLY A 537 9.45 15.19 -37.80
N ARG A 538 8.33 14.74 -37.21
CA ARG A 538 8.19 14.50 -35.77
C ARG A 538 9.27 13.56 -35.22
N ASP A 539 9.41 12.40 -35.84
CA ASP A 539 10.29 11.32 -35.35
C ASP A 539 11.77 11.72 -35.43
N ASP A 540 12.14 12.48 -36.47
CA ASP A 540 13.50 13.02 -36.63
C ASP A 540 13.86 13.96 -35.46
N ILE A 541 12.96 14.89 -35.12
CA ILE A 541 13.20 15.82 -34.02
C ILE A 541 13.10 15.12 -32.66
N ALA A 542 12.16 14.19 -32.47
CA ALA A 542 12.08 13.40 -31.24
C ALA A 542 13.37 12.61 -30.98
N ALA A 543 13.97 12.04 -32.03
CA ALA A 543 15.26 11.34 -31.97
C ALA A 543 16.45 12.29 -31.75
N ALA A 544 16.38 13.54 -32.23
CA ALA A 544 17.43 14.55 -32.05
C ALA A 544 17.29 15.36 -30.74
N MET A 545 16.13 15.31 -30.08
CA MET A 545 15.84 16.07 -28.86
C MET A 545 16.46 15.39 -27.63
N PRO A 546 17.41 16.04 -26.93
CA PRO A 546 18.09 15.44 -25.78
C PRO A 546 17.14 15.29 -24.60
N GLY A 547 17.28 14.21 -23.82
CA GLY A 547 16.43 13.93 -22.66
C GLY A 547 16.50 14.99 -21.56
N ASP A 548 17.67 15.63 -21.38
CA ASP A 548 17.90 16.70 -20.40
C ASP A 548 17.51 18.11 -20.86
N LEU A 549 17.02 18.23 -22.10
CA LEU A 549 16.60 19.48 -22.74
C LEU A 549 17.71 20.55 -22.77
N ARG A 550 18.99 20.12 -22.77
CA ARG A 550 20.13 21.01 -22.99
C ARG A 550 20.56 20.96 -24.45
N LEU A 551 20.24 22.03 -25.16
CA LEU A 551 20.49 22.18 -26.59
C LEU A 551 21.68 23.13 -26.81
N PRO A 552 22.58 22.83 -27.76
CA PRO A 552 23.72 23.70 -28.06
C PRO A 552 23.27 24.98 -28.78
N ALA A 553 23.58 26.14 -28.22
CA ALA A 553 23.25 27.46 -28.77
C ALA A 553 24.01 27.78 -30.07
N GLY A 554 25.14 27.10 -30.31
CA GLY A 554 25.93 27.24 -31.53
C GLY A 554 25.38 26.46 -32.73
N SER A 555 24.30 25.69 -32.58
CA SER A 555 23.69 24.90 -33.65
C SER A 555 22.29 25.42 -34.00
N PRO A 556 21.81 25.23 -35.25
CA PRO A 556 20.44 25.57 -35.61
C PRO A 556 19.44 24.82 -34.74
N LEU A 557 18.51 25.56 -34.12
CA LEU A 557 17.45 25.01 -33.29
C LEU A 557 16.22 24.74 -34.14
N ALA A 558 15.87 23.47 -34.29
CA ALA A 558 14.67 23.05 -34.97
C ALA A 558 13.52 22.87 -33.97
N LEU A 559 12.39 23.49 -34.26
CA LEU A 559 11.14 23.32 -33.52
C LEU A 559 10.10 22.67 -34.40
N TYR A 560 9.37 21.71 -33.83
CA TYR A 560 8.31 20.97 -34.51
C TYR A 560 7.04 20.93 -33.66
N ALA A 561 5.90 21.17 -34.29
CA ALA A 561 4.57 20.91 -33.74
C ALA A 561 3.61 20.51 -34.87
N GLU A 562 2.47 19.93 -34.52
CA GLU A 562 1.39 19.60 -35.46
C GLU A 562 0.14 20.41 -35.10
N ILE A 563 -0.46 21.01 -36.12
CA ILE A 563 -1.71 21.76 -36.02
C ILE A 563 -2.82 20.90 -36.63
N TYR A 564 -3.90 20.74 -35.88
CA TYR A 564 -5.00 19.88 -36.26
C TYR A 564 -6.28 20.66 -36.57
N ASP A 565 -7.06 20.13 -37.50
CA ASP A 565 -8.38 20.63 -37.89
C ASP A 565 -8.40 22.13 -38.24
N LEU A 566 -7.38 22.58 -38.95
CA LEU A 566 -7.35 23.92 -39.52
C LEU A 566 -8.51 24.11 -40.51
N PRO A 567 -9.37 25.12 -40.31
CA PRO A 567 -10.41 25.46 -41.27
C PRO A 567 -9.84 25.79 -42.63
N ALA A 568 -10.54 25.38 -43.68
CA ALA A 568 -10.21 25.71 -45.06
C ALA A 568 -11.11 26.83 -45.58
N ASN A 569 -10.57 27.69 -46.43
CA ASN A 569 -11.35 28.61 -47.24
C ASN A 569 -12.00 27.86 -48.44
N ALA A 570 -12.72 28.59 -49.30
CA ALA A 570 -13.38 28.03 -50.48
C ALA A 570 -12.41 27.34 -51.46
N ASP A 571 -11.13 27.73 -51.48
CA ASP A 571 -10.07 27.16 -52.32
C ASP A 571 -9.37 25.95 -51.68
N GLY A 572 -9.83 25.50 -50.51
CA GLY A 572 -9.20 24.41 -49.75
C GLY A 572 -7.91 24.80 -49.05
N MET A 573 -7.64 26.11 -48.88
CA MET A 573 -6.45 26.64 -48.23
C MET A 573 -6.76 27.09 -46.80
N ALA A 574 -5.88 26.75 -45.86
CA ALA A 574 -5.90 27.26 -44.50
C ALA A 574 -4.91 28.43 -44.36
N THR A 575 -5.29 29.46 -43.61
CA THR A 575 -4.43 30.61 -43.32
C THR A 575 -4.41 30.87 -41.82
N TYR A 576 -3.23 30.80 -41.22
CA TYR A 576 -3.05 30.97 -39.78
C TYR A 576 -1.85 31.86 -39.47
N GLU A 577 -1.89 32.47 -38.29
CA GLU A 577 -0.75 33.12 -37.66
C GLU A 577 -0.17 32.17 -36.61
N VAL A 578 1.14 31.98 -36.61
CA VAL A 578 1.86 31.20 -35.61
C VAL A 578 2.87 32.08 -34.91
N ARG A 579 2.91 32.01 -33.59
CA ARG A 579 3.83 32.75 -32.74
C ARG A 579 4.59 31.79 -31.83
N TYR A 580 5.91 31.83 -31.92
CA TYR A 580 6.84 31.14 -31.04
C TYR A 580 7.33 32.13 -29.99
N ALA A 581 6.93 31.95 -28.72
CA ALA A 581 7.31 32.83 -27.63
C ALA A 581 8.38 32.17 -26.76
N PHE A 582 9.61 32.69 -26.80
CA PHE A 582 10.72 32.28 -25.94
C PHE A 582 10.78 33.21 -24.73
N GLU A 583 10.25 32.73 -23.61
CA GLU A 583 10.22 33.46 -22.35
C GLU A 583 11.41 33.03 -21.47
N PRO A 584 12.32 33.95 -21.08
CA PRO A 584 13.46 33.59 -20.26
C PRO A 584 13.03 33.21 -18.84
N VAL A 585 13.59 32.12 -18.33
CA VAL A 585 13.42 31.70 -16.93
C VAL A 585 14.48 32.41 -16.09
N GLY A 586 14.13 33.58 -15.55
CA GLY A 586 15.01 34.43 -14.74
C GLY A 586 15.32 35.77 -15.39
N ARG A 587 16.60 36.18 -15.40
CA ARG A 587 17.03 37.42 -16.08
C ARG A 587 17.31 37.12 -17.55
N GLY A 588 16.64 37.84 -18.45
CA GLY A 588 16.84 37.72 -19.88
C GLY A 588 15.83 38.56 -20.66
N ARG A 589 15.98 38.61 -21.99
CA ARG A 589 15.02 39.28 -22.89
C ARG A 589 14.13 38.22 -23.54
N ALA A 590 12.81 38.43 -23.51
CA ALA A 590 11.88 37.60 -24.26
C ALA A 590 12.05 37.81 -25.77
N VAL A 591 12.03 36.70 -26.52
CA VAL A 591 12.10 36.70 -27.99
C VAL A 591 10.80 36.10 -28.51
N ALA A 592 10.18 36.73 -29.50
CA ALA A 592 8.99 36.21 -30.14
C ALA A 592 9.15 36.24 -31.65
N LEU A 593 8.93 35.10 -32.30
CA LEU A 593 8.96 34.95 -33.76
C LEU A 593 7.53 34.68 -34.22
N SER A 594 7.00 35.53 -35.10
CA SER A 594 5.61 35.42 -35.58
C SER A 594 5.58 35.35 -37.09
N PHE A 595 4.76 34.45 -37.61
CA PHE A 595 4.65 34.19 -39.04
C PHE A 595 3.20 34.03 -39.45
N VAL A 596 2.86 34.51 -40.65
CA VAL A 596 1.60 34.16 -41.31
C VAL A 596 1.90 33.04 -42.31
N ARG A 597 1.14 31.96 -42.23
CA ARG A 597 1.27 30.78 -43.07
C ARG A 597 0.01 30.61 -43.90
N GLN A 598 0.19 30.12 -45.12
CA GLN A 598 -0.89 29.70 -46.01
C GLN A 598 -0.53 28.33 -46.56
N VAL A 599 -1.37 27.34 -46.28
CA VAL A 599 -1.11 25.93 -46.61
C VAL A 599 -2.39 25.28 -47.13
N ARG A 600 -2.26 24.14 -47.82
CA ARG A 600 -3.43 23.34 -48.15
C ARG A 600 -4.00 22.74 -46.85
N ALA A 601 -5.30 22.87 -46.65
CA ALA A 601 -5.93 22.30 -45.48
C ALA A 601 -5.79 20.78 -45.48
N ALA A 602 -5.40 20.24 -44.33
CA ALA A 602 -5.22 18.82 -44.09
C ALA A 602 -5.63 18.50 -42.64
N PRO A 603 -5.98 17.23 -42.32
CA PRO A 603 -6.32 16.84 -40.96
C PRO A 603 -5.20 17.10 -39.93
N SER A 604 -3.95 17.06 -40.37
CA SER A 604 -2.76 17.47 -39.63
C SER A 604 -1.85 18.29 -40.56
N VAL A 605 -1.37 19.42 -40.06
CA VAL A 605 -0.39 20.28 -40.73
C VAL A 605 0.85 20.35 -39.84
N ALA A 606 2.00 19.93 -40.38
CA ALA A 606 3.29 20.07 -39.71
C ALA A 606 3.73 21.55 -39.70
N GLU A 607 3.90 22.10 -38.51
CA GLU A 607 4.44 23.44 -38.27
C GLU A 607 5.88 23.32 -37.77
N ARG A 608 6.80 23.95 -38.51
CA ARG A 608 8.23 23.81 -38.30
C ARG A 608 8.97 25.11 -38.53
N ILE A 609 10.01 25.33 -37.72
CA ILE A 609 10.94 26.45 -37.87
C ILE A 609 12.35 26.00 -37.51
N VAL A 610 13.34 26.54 -38.22
CA VAL A 610 14.74 26.50 -37.83
C VAL A 610 15.15 27.90 -37.40
N VAL A 611 15.49 28.05 -36.13
CA VAL A 611 16.02 29.28 -35.54
C VAL A 611 17.53 29.26 -35.67
N GLN A 612 18.11 30.28 -36.30
CA GLN A 612 19.54 30.31 -36.54
C GLN A 612 20.30 30.65 -35.25
N PRO A 613 21.55 30.18 -35.10
CA PRO A 613 22.39 30.57 -33.97
C PRO A 613 22.46 32.09 -33.80
N GLY A 614 22.15 32.58 -32.60
CA GLY A 614 22.17 34.01 -32.27
C GLY A 614 20.80 34.72 -32.35
N ASP A 615 19.80 34.16 -33.03
CA ASP A 615 18.44 34.74 -33.09
C ASP A 615 17.76 34.68 -31.70
N VAL A 616 18.07 33.64 -30.93
CA VAL A 616 17.70 33.50 -29.52
C VAL A 616 19.01 33.41 -28.71
N PRO A 617 19.27 34.35 -27.78
CA PRO A 617 20.48 34.31 -26.95
C PRO A 617 20.57 33.02 -26.12
N PRO A 618 21.77 32.54 -25.75
CA PRO A 618 21.91 31.45 -24.79
C PRO A 618 21.18 31.75 -23.47
N GLY A 619 20.58 30.73 -22.85
CA GLY A 619 19.80 30.89 -21.64
C GLY A 619 18.79 29.77 -21.40
N ARG A 620 18.08 29.85 -20.27
CA ARG A 620 16.96 28.97 -19.96
C ARG A 620 15.67 29.60 -20.44
N TYR A 621 14.90 28.86 -21.23
CA TYR A 621 13.68 29.36 -21.84
C TYR A 621 12.51 28.45 -21.54
N ARG A 622 11.35 29.09 -21.48
CA ARG A 622 10.05 28.49 -21.65
C ARG A 622 9.56 28.85 -23.03
N ILE A 623 9.14 27.86 -23.81
CA ILE A 623 8.53 28.06 -25.12
C ILE A 623 7.08 27.60 -25.15
N VAL A 624 6.25 28.45 -25.75
CA VAL A 624 4.87 28.15 -26.12
C VAL A 624 4.68 28.53 -27.58
N VAL A 625 3.98 27.68 -28.32
CA VAL A 625 3.54 27.94 -29.69
C VAL A 625 2.07 28.29 -29.66
N THR A 626 1.76 29.51 -30.09
CA THR A 626 0.39 30.00 -30.23
C THR A 626 0.02 29.97 -31.71
N VAL A 627 -1.10 29.33 -32.04
CA VAL A 627 -1.65 29.28 -33.39
C VAL A 627 -3.00 29.98 -33.39
N ARG A 628 -3.14 31.00 -34.23
CA ARG A 628 -4.39 31.72 -34.47
C ARG A 628 -4.85 31.48 -35.89
N ASP A 629 -5.97 30.77 -36.04
CA ASP A 629 -6.62 30.64 -37.34
C ASP A 629 -7.24 31.99 -37.75
N ARG A 630 -7.04 32.39 -39.02
CA ARG A 630 -7.50 33.69 -39.53
C ARG A 630 -8.89 33.64 -40.18
N ILE A 631 -9.47 32.45 -40.37
CA ILE A 631 -10.78 32.27 -40.99
C ILE A 631 -11.88 32.37 -39.92
N ILE A 632 -11.78 31.57 -38.86
CA ILE A 632 -12.72 31.53 -37.74
C ILE A 632 -12.24 32.34 -36.53
N GLY A 633 -11.01 32.86 -36.55
CA GLY A 633 -10.47 33.75 -35.53
C GLY A 633 -10.15 33.07 -34.20
N ARG A 634 -10.09 31.73 -34.15
CA ARG A 634 -9.77 30.96 -32.94
C ARG A 634 -8.27 30.89 -32.71
N GLU A 635 -7.89 30.88 -31.44
CA GLU A 635 -6.50 30.75 -31.00
C GLU A 635 -6.35 29.54 -30.09
N VAL A 636 -5.25 28.79 -30.25
CA VAL A 636 -4.85 27.67 -29.40
C VAL A 636 -3.37 27.74 -29.07
N GLN A 637 -2.99 27.11 -27.97
CA GLN A 637 -1.61 27.07 -27.49
C GLN A 637 -1.18 25.62 -27.28
N SER A 638 0.09 25.36 -27.58
CA SER A 638 0.72 24.08 -27.31
C SER A 638 0.95 23.87 -25.82
N THR A 639 1.29 22.64 -25.46
CA THR A 639 1.94 22.37 -24.17
C THR A 639 3.25 23.16 -24.08
N LEU A 640 3.53 23.64 -22.87
CA LEU A 640 4.71 24.41 -22.54
C LEU A 640 5.95 23.52 -22.47
N LEU A 641 7.04 23.94 -23.11
CA LEU A 641 8.34 23.24 -23.05
C LEU A 641 9.38 24.14 -22.36
N ASN A 642 10.07 23.62 -21.35
CA ASN A 642 11.20 24.31 -20.72
C ASN A 642 12.51 23.67 -21.21
N PHE A 643 13.47 24.47 -21.66
CA PHE A 643 14.76 23.96 -22.15
C PHE A 643 15.88 24.96 -21.90
N GLU A 644 17.12 24.53 -22.11
CA GLU A 644 18.31 25.35 -21.91
C GLU A 644 19.15 25.38 -23.20
N LEU A 645 19.42 26.57 -23.71
CA LEU A 645 20.35 26.83 -24.81
C LEU A 645 21.72 27.19 -24.25
N ARG A 646 22.76 26.41 -24.54
CA ARG A 646 24.12 26.61 -24.03
C ARG A 646 25.18 26.78 -25.11
#